data_AF-A0AAD0MUF8-F1
#
_entry.id   AF-A0AAD0MUF8-F1
#
_cell.length_a   1.000
_cell.length_b   1.000
_cell.length_c   1.000
_cell.angle_alpha   90.00
_cell.angle_beta   90.00
_cell.angle_gamma   90.00
#
_symmetry.space_group_name_H-M   'P 1'
#
loop_
_entity.id
_entity.type
_entity.pdbx_description
1 polymer ?
#
loop_
_entity_poly.entity_id
_entity_poly.type
_entity_poly.pdbx_seq_one_letter_code
_entity_poly.pdbx_strand_id
1 'polypeptide(L)'
;MSYQVLARKWRPRTFHELVGQAHVQRALVNALDQGRLHHAYLFTGTRGVGKTTLARILAKCLNCTAKGRGDEGITSNPCGQCDSCKAIDEGRFVDLIEVDAASRTKVEDTRELLDNVQYAPTQGRYKVYLIDEVHMLSTSSFNALLKTLEEPPPHVKFLLATTDPQKLPATVLSRCLQFTLKHMPPERVVEHLTYVLGEEGVEYDESALWLLGKAAEGSMRDAMSLTDQAIAFGQGAVRHADVAAMLGTLDHRHVLALVEALAEVDVQRLLAEVAELSEQGPDFAAVLDELSAILHRLAVAQMVPDAVDNSHGDRELIQQLASRFTAEDIQLYYQIGIQGRGDMVHAPDLRSALEMTLLRMLAFRPQGVPKPSRTPLPLRSEPAEEVSKTAQPAPVDEQVAPKKPEPAPVITQASSPAPAAVQDAPISEPPSESNEQAPPWSLDEVENAVMLSPEPEPEPEPEPEPEPEPEPEPEPEPEPEPEPEPEPEPEPEPEPEPEPEPEPEPEPEPELAQESAPKSLSQSDGLLDQTQWLARFNALGLGGLTRSLAAHCQVESDDGHTLVLRLDPSQAAMQAEVHQTRIEKALKVQGIIRRLEFRVAELAADVETPRQQEERWQRERHAEAIDLLHRDPNVQKLQQAFGATLIESSVKPTTDTRS
;
A
#
# COMPACT_ATOMS: atom_id res chain seq x y z
N MET A 1 -0.71 34.01 -19.38
CA MET A 1 -1.38 33.61 -18.13
C MET A 1 -0.41 32.75 -17.34
N SER A 2 -0.53 32.63 -16.01
CA SER A 2 0.28 31.67 -15.25
C SER A 2 -0.17 30.25 -15.57
N TYR A 3 0.72 29.40 -16.09
CA TYR A 3 0.44 27.97 -16.24
C TYR A 3 0.09 27.38 -14.86
N GLN A 4 -1.01 26.65 -14.78
CA GLN A 4 -1.41 25.92 -13.57
C GLN A 4 -1.50 24.45 -13.93
N VAL A 5 -0.68 23.65 -13.25
CA VAL A 5 -0.72 22.17 -13.22
C VAL A 5 -2.18 21.70 -13.13
N LEU A 6 -2.57 20.73 -13.95
CA LEU A 6 -3.91 20.14 -14.03
C LEU A 6 -4.39 19.69 -12.65
N ALA A 7 -3.52 19.05 -11.86
CA ALA A 7 -3.78 18.64 -10.48
C ALA A 7 -4.20 19.80 -9.53
N ARG A 8 -3.94 21.06 -9.90
CA ARG A 8 -4.44 22.26 -9.21
C ARG A 8 -5.64 22.88 -9.92
N LYS A 9 -5.67 22.92 -11.26
CA LYS A 9 -6.76 23.48 -12.08
C LYS A 9 -8.08 22.72 -11.87
N TRP A 10 -8.01 21.39 -11.93
CA TRP A 10 -9.12 20.43 -11.83
C TRP A 10 -9.39 19.93 -10.42
N ARG A 11 -8.82 20.56 -9.39
CA ARG A 11 -9.07 20.18 -8.00
C ARG A 11 -10.57 20.38 -7.65
N PRO A 12 -11.31 19.32 -7.25
CA PRO A 12 -12.73 19.42 -6.93
C PRO A 12 -13.06 20.53 -5.93
N ARG A 13 -14.05 21.35 -6.28
CA ARG A 13 -14.50 22.53 -5.51
C ARG A 13 -15.79 22.29 -4.75
N THR A 14 -16.63 21.36 -5.23
CA THR A 14 -17.86 20.88 -4.58
C THR A 14 -17.83 19.37 -4.35
N PHE A 15 -18.75 18.86 -3.54
CA PHE A 15 -18.89 17.42 -3.30
C PHE A 15 -19.30 16.62 -4.56
N HIS A 16 -19.97 17.24 -5.54
CA HIS A 16 -20.44 16.55 -6.75
C HIS A 16 -19.31 16.31 -7.78
N GLU A 17 -18.22 17.06 -7.71
CA GLU A 17 -17.01 16.88 -8.53
C GLU A 17 -16.07 15.78 -7.98
N LEU A 18 -16.40 15.18 -6.82
CA LEU A 18 -15.55 14.23 -6.12
C LEU A 18 -15.69 12.81 -6.69
N VAL A 19 -14.74 12.41 -7.54
CA VAL A 19 -14.73 11.06 -8.14
C VAL A 19 -14.50 9.97 -7.09
N GLY A 20 -15.26 8.86 -7.18
CA GLY A 20 -15.00 7.59 -6.50
C GLY A 20 -15.49 7.45 -5.04
N GLN A 21 -15.61 8.53 -4.27
CA GLN A 21 -15.86 8.45 -2.81
C GLN A 21 -17.35 8.63 -2.42
N ALA A 22 -18.27 8.01 -3.16
CA ALA A 22 -19.72 8.23 -3.04
C ALA A 22 -20.30 7.93 -1.63
N HIS A 23 -19.71 6.99 -0.89
CA HIS A 23 -20.11 6.69 0.49
C HIS A 23 -19.78 7.84 1.46
N VAL A 24 -18.57 8.38 1.39
CA VAL A 24 -18.15 9.53 2.22
C VAL A 24 -18.93 10.79 1.82
N GLN A 25 -19.10 11.02 0.53
CA GLN A 25 -19.87 12.14 -0.02
C GLN A 25 -21.31 12.14 0.54
N ARG A 26 -22.02 11.01 0.43
CA ARG A 26 -23.41 10.89 0.93
C ARG A 26 -23.50 11.05 2.45
N ALA A 27 -22.53 10.53 3.20
CA ALA A 27 -22.49 10.70 4.65
C ALA A 27 -22.29 12.16 5.08
N LEU A 28 -21.36 12.88 4.44
CA LEU A 28 -21.09 14.30 4.71
C LEU A 28 -22.25 15.21 4.30
N VAL A 29 -22.85 14.98 3.13
CA VAL A 29 -24.04 15.72 2.67
C VAL A 29 -25.20 15.53 3.67
N ASN A 30 -25.51 14.29 4.04
CA ASN A 30 -26.55 13.99 5.03
C ASN A 30 -26.26 14.65 6.39
N ALA A 31 -25.01 14.65 6.86
CA ALA A 31 -24.63 15.26 8.13
C ALA A 31 -24.76 16.79 8.12
N LEU A 32 -24.41 17.44 7.01
CA LEU A 32 -24.58 18.88 6.79
C LEU A 32 -26.07 19.27 6.74
N ASP A 33 -26.87 18.56 5.93
CA ASP A 33 -28.29 18.89 5.73
C ASP A 33 -29.16 18.56 6.95
N GLN A 34 -28.72 17.64 7.82
CA GLN A 34 -29.36 17.36 9.13
C GLN A 34 -28.81 18.23 10.28
N GLY A 35 -27.84 19.12 10.03
CA GLY A 35 -27.19 19.93 11.06
C GLY A 35 -26.34 19.15 12.08
N ARG A 36 -26.06 17.87 11.82
CA ARG A 36 -25.35 16.94 12.74
C ARG A 36 -23.83 17.12 12.62
N LEU A 37 -23.35 18.31 12.97
CA LEU A 37 -21.93 18.68 12.85
C LEU A 37 -21.10 18.15 14.03
N HIS A 38 -20.33 17.09 13.80
CA HIS A 38 -19.34 16.60 14.77
C HIS A 38 -18.26 17.68 15.05
N HIS A 39 -17.54 17.57 16.17
CA HIS A 39 -16.48 18.52 16.52
C HIS A 39 -15.15 18.17 15.82
N ALA A 40 -14.88 16.88 15.63
CA ALA A 40 -13.70 16.39 14.91
C ALA A 40 -14.07 15.33 13.86
N TYR A 41 -13.44 15.43 12.69
CA TYR A 41 -13.56 14.51 11.57
C TYR A 41 -12.17 13.97 11.23
N LEU A 42 -12.04 12.66 10.97
CA LEU A 42 -10.78 12.01 10.58
C LEU A 42 -10.93 11.36 9.21
N PHE A 43 -10.18 11.85 8.23
CA PHE A 43 -10.10 11.28 6.88
C PHE A 43 -8.90 10.34 6.78
N THR A 44 -9.16 9.06 6.54
CA THR A 44 -8.13 8.02 6.42
C THR A 44 -8.06 7.52 4.97
N GLY A 45 -6.91 7.01 4.56
CA GLY A 45 -6.69 6.49 3.21
C GLY A 45 -5.37 6.96 2.61
N THR A 46 -4.94 6.31 1.52
CA THR A 46 -3.62 6.49 0.91
C THR A 46 -3.33 7.91 0.41
N ARG A 47 -2.10 8.15 -0.04
CA ARG A 47 -1.66 9.46 -0.54
C ARG A 47 -2.51 9.87 -1.75
N GLY A 48 -2.85 11.15 -1.83
CA GLY A 48 -3.48 11.76 -3.01
C GLY A 48 -4.91 11.33 -3.38
N VAL A 49 -5.54 10.36 -2.70
CA VAL A 49 -6.96 9.95 -2.90
C VAL A 49 -8.01 11.03 -2.58
N GLY A 50 -7.57 12.21 -2.10
CA GLY A 50 -8.41 13.40 -1.97
C GLY A 50 -8.63 13.94 -0.55
N LYS A 51 -8.06 13.34 0.50
CA LYS A 51 -8.26 13.71 1.94
C LYS A 51 -8.32 15.23 2.19
N THR A 52 -7.23 15.94 1.87
CA THR A 52 -7.10 17.40 2.05
C THR A 52 -8.08 18.21 1.20
N THR A 53 -8.49 17.68 0.04
CA THR A 53 -9.47 18.33 -0.84
C THR A 53 -10.88 18.22 -0.25
N LEU A 54 -11.24 17.03 0.24
CA LEU A 54 -12.50 16.78 0.93
C LEU A 54 -12.66 17.66 2.17
N ALA A 55 -11.58 17.79 2.96
CA ALA A 55 -11.54 18.69 4.12
C ALA A 55 -11.75 20.16 3.72
N ARG A 56 -11.12 20.65 2.63
CA ARG A 56 -11.35 22.01 2.12
C ARG A 56 -12.80 22.22 1.67
N ILE A 57 -13.41 21.24 0.99
CA ILE A 57 -14.83 21.32 0.57
C ILE A 57 -15.73 21.43 1.81
N LEU A 58 -15.52 20.59 2.83
CA LEU A 58 -16.25 20.65 4.09
C LEU A 58 -16.07 22.01 4.81
N ALA A 59 -14.85 22.56 4.82
CA ALA A 59 -14.58 23.89 5.35
C ALA A 59 -15.35 25.00 4.60
N LYS A 60 -15.51 24.90 3.27
CA LYS A 60 -16.40 25.81 2.51
C LYS A 60 -17.86 25.65 2.92
N CYS A 61 -18.37 24.43 3.05
CA CYS A 61 -19.77 24.17 3.41
C CYS A 61 -20.14 24.76 4.78
N LEU A 62 -19.20 24.73 5.73
CA LEU A 62 -19.34 25.33 7.06
C LEU A 62 -19.31 26.87 7.04
N ASN A 63 -18.42 27.47 6.24
CA ASN A 63 -18.16 28.91 6.21
C ASN A 63 -18.74 29.67 5.00
N CYS A 64 -19.60 29.03 4.19
CA CYS A 64 -20.28 29.64 3.04
C CYS A 64 -21.34 30.66 3.50
N THR A 65 -21.16 31.92 3.09
CA THR A 65 -22.03 33.05 3.47
C THR A 65 -23.28 33.22 2.59
N ALA A 66 -23.46 32.40 1.56
CA ALA A 66 -24.49 32.58 0.53
C ALA A 66 -25.94 32.47 1.04
N LYS A 67 -26.17 31.68 2.10
CA LYS A 67 -27.47 31.54 2.79
C LYS A 67 -27.56 32.41 4.07
N GLY A 68 -26.83 33.53 4.11
CA GLY A 68 -26.76 34.42 5.29
C GLY A 68 -25.66 34.04 6.29
N ARG A 69 -25.65 34.70 7.46
CA ARG A 69 -24.58 34.54 8.48
C ARG A 69 -24.96 33.68 9.70
N GLY A 70 -26.25 33.45 9.97
CA GLY A 70 -26.70 32.54 11.03
C GLY A 70 -26.50 31.06 10.71
N ASP A 71 -26.85 30.19 11.66
CA ASP A 71 -26.65 28.73 11.57
C ASP A 71 -27.48 28.07 10.45
N GLU A 72 -28.67 28.61 10.14
CA GLU A 72 -29.51 28.22 9.00
C GLU A 72 -28.78 28.32 7.64
N GLY A 73 -27.64 29.03 7.60
CA GLY A 73 -26.83 29.22 6.41
C GLY A 73 -25.78 28.14 6.12
N ILE A 74 -25.72 27.05 6.92
CA ILE A 74 -24.94 25.85 6.60
C ILE A 74 -25.56 25.16 5.36
N THR A 75 -24.73 24.57 4.50
CA THR A 75 -25.21 23.98 3.24
C THR A 75 -24.29 22.88 2.71
N SER A 76 -24.86 21.75 2.30
CA SER A 76 -24.17 20.70 1.55
C SER A 76 -23.48 21.24 0.29
N ASN A 77 -24.18 22.09 -0.47
CA ASN A 77 -23.66 22.71 -1.69
C ASN A 77 -23.11 24.13 -1.46
N PRO A 78 -21.77 24.35 -1.53
CA PRO A 78 -21.16 25.66 -1.39
C PRO A 78 -21.19 26.43 -2.71
N CYS A 79 -21.46 27.74 -2.68
CA CYS A 79 -21.72 28.50 -3.90
C CYS A 79 -20.49 28.79 -4.80
N GLY A 80 -19.27 28.54 -4.32
CA GLY A 80 -18.00 28.84 -5.03
C GLY A 80 -17.68 30.33 -5.26
N GLN A 81 -18.68 31.21 -5.23
CA GLN A 81 -18.57 32.61 -5.63
C GLN A 81 -18.41 33.59 -4.45
N CYS A 82 -18.70 33.16 -3.21
CA CYS A 82 -18.57 34.00 -2.02
C CYS A 82 -17.11 34.30 -1.66
N ASP A 83 -16.85 35.37 -0.91
CA ASP A 83 -15.48 35.77 -0.57
C ASP A 83 -14.77 34.71 0.29
N SER A 84 -15.48 34.14 1.29
CA SER A 84 -14.98 32.97 2.05
C SER A 84 -14.67 31.77 1.15
N CYS A 85 -15.52 31.55 0.14
CA CYS A 85 -15.41 30.42 -0.79
C CYS A 85 -14.12 30.54 -1.62
N LYS A 86 -13.90 31.72 -2.21
CA LYS A 86 -12.69 32.07 -2.98
C LYS A 86 -11.44 32.04 -2.10
N ALA A 87 -11.50 32.62 -0.90
CA ALA A 87 -10.37 32.64 0.02
C ALA A 87 -9.94 31.23 0.48
N ILE A 88 -10.88 30.28 0.62
CA ILE A 88 -10.57 28.88 0.91
C ILE A 88 -9.93 28.18 -0.31
N ASP A 89 -10.43 28.43 -1.53
CA ASP A 89 -9.82 27.91 -2.77
C ASP A 89 -8.40 28.48 -3.03
N GLU A 90 -8.15 29.73 -2.64
CA GLU A 90 -6.83 30.37 -2.72
C GLU A 90 -5.87 29.98 -1.59
N GLY A 91 -6.35 29.33 -0.52
CA GLY A 91 -5.54 29.02 0.68
C GLY A 91 -5.20 30.24 1.53
N ARG A 92 -6.09 31.24 1.57
CA ARG A 92 -5.91 32.56 2.21
C ARG A 92 -6.97 32.90 3.27
N PHE A 93 -7.85 31.97 3.61
CA PHE A 93 -8.95 32.21 4.54
C PHE A 93 -8.48 32.17 6.00
N VAL A 94 -8.65 33.28 6.72
CA VAL A 94 -8.07 33.49 8.07
C VAL A 94 -8.52 32.44 9.10
N ASP A 95 -9.77 31.99 9.01
CA ASP A 95 -10.34 31.01 9.95
C ASP A 95 -10.24 29.55 9.44
N LEU A 96 -9.41 29.28 8.42
CA LEU A 96 -8.97 27.93 8.03
C LEU A 96 -7.46 27.82 8.24
N ILE A 97 -7.07 27.23 9.36
CA ILE A 97 -5.67 27.06 9.75
C ILE A 97 -5.19 25.71 9.23
N GLU A 98 -4.30 25.75 8.23
CA GLU A 98 -3.74 24.56 7.58
C GLU A 98 -2.36 24.23 8.15
N VAL A 99 -2.24 23.01 8.70
CA VAL A 99 -1.04 22.47 9.34
C VAL A 99 -0.69 21.15 8.68
N ASP A 100 0.36 21.14 7.87
CA ASP A 100 1.00 19.91 7.40
C ASP A 100 2.03 19.48 8.45
N ALA A 101 1.74 18.39 9.15
CA ALA A 101 2.56 17.90 10.27
C ALA A 101 3.91 17.32 9.83
N ALA A 102 4.05 16.87 8.58
CA ALA A 102 5.33 16.45 8.04
C ALA A 102 6.24 17.65 7.70
N SER A 103 5.65 18.78 7.29
CA SER A 103 6.41 20.00 6.95
C SER A 103 6.87 20.84 8.15
N ARG A 104 6.13 20.80 9.27
CA ARG A 104 6.39 21.64 10.45
C ARG A 104 7.05 20.84 11.58
N THR A 105 8.33 20.54 11.43
CA THR A 105 9.13 19.79 12.41
C THR A 105 9.46 20.56 13.71
N LYS A 106 9.08 21.83 13.81
CA LYS A 106 9.14 22.59 15.07
C LYS A 106 7.95 22.23 15.95
N VAL A 107 8.25 21.58 17.07
CA VAL A 107 7.30 21.06 18.06
C VAL A 107 6.51 22.19 18.76
N GLU A 108 7.06 23.40 18.73
CA GLU A 108 6.50 24.61 19.33
C GLU A 108 5.40 25.22 18.45
N ASP A 109 5.66 25.37 17.14
CA ASP A 109 4.78 26.06 16.18
C ASP A 109 3.37 25.42 16.13
N THR A 110 3.28 24.09 16.20
CA THR A 110 1.99 23.37 16.20
C THR A 110 1.23 23.54 17.52
N ARG A 111 1.96 23.59 18.64
CA ARG A 111 1.36 23.76 19.97
C ARG A 111 0.81 25.16 20.17
N GLU A 112 1.55 26.21 19.80
CA GLU A 112 1.07 27.59 19.92
C GLU A 112 -0.21 27.82 19.11
N LEU A 113 -0.36 27.18 17.95
CA LEU A 113 -1.59 27.24 17.15
C LEU A 113 -2.78 26.53 17.82
N LEU A 114 -2.53 25.47 18.60
CA LEU A 114 -3.55 24.74 19.36
C LEU A 114 -3.93 25.47 20.67
N ASP A 115 -2.98 26.09 21.37
CA ASP A 115 -3.29 26.92 22.55
C ASP A 115 -4.16 28.15 22.14
N ASN A 116 -4.05 28.62 20.90
CA ASN A 116 -4.91 29.65 20.30
C ASN A 116 -6.32 29.18 19.85
N VAL A 117 -6.72 27.93 20.10
CA VAL A 117 -8.04 27.40 19.69
C VAL A 117 -9.22 28.07 20.42
N GLN A 118 -9.02 28.56 21.65
CA GLN A 118 -10.10 29.14 22.47
C GLN A 118 -10.68 30.46 21.92
N TYR A 119 -9.97 31.12 21.00
CA TYR A 119 -10.40 32.41 20.43
C TYR A 119 -11.34 32.23 19.24
N ALA A 120 -12.49 32.90 19.31
CA ALA A 120 -13.54 32.95 18.29
C ALA A 120 -13.04 33.34 16.89
N PRO A 121 -13.73 32.89 15.81
CA PRO A 121 -13.36 33.22 14.42
C PRO A 121 -13.54 34.71 14.10
N THR A 122 -12.80 35.16 13.08
CA THR A 122 -12.68 36.57 12.68
C THR A 122 -13.66 36.96 11.56
N GLN A 123 -13.92 36.03 10.63
CA GLN A 123 -14.73 36.23 9.42
C GLN A 123 -15.71 35.08 9.15
N GLY A 124 -15.33 33.84 9.50
CA GLY A 124 -16.17 32.64 9.37
C GLY A 124 -17.17 32.43 10.52
N ARG A 125 -18.02 31.41 10.38
CA ARG A 125 -18.84 30.86 11.49
C ARG A 125 -18.04 29.93 12.37
N TYR A 126 -17.16 29.13 11.76
CA TYR A 126 -16.33 28.13 12.42
C TYR A 126 -14.86 28.38 12.13
N LYS A 127 -14.03 28.28 13.17
CA LYS A 127 -12.58 28.21 13.10
C LYS A 127 -12.20 26.76 12.80
N VAL A 128 -11.72 26.52 11.59
CA VAL A 128 -11.44 25.17 11.07
C VAL A 128 -9.94 24.92 11.14
N TYR A 129 -9.55 23.85 11.84
CA TYR A 129 -8.17 23.38 11.89
C TYR A 129 -8.04 22.17 10.97
N LEU A 130 -7.32 22.33 9.86
CA LEU A 130 -7.00 21.26 8.92
C LEU A 130 -5.58 20.76 9.20
N ILE A 131 -5.47 19.59 9.83
CA ILE A 131 -4.19 18.94 10.12
C ILE A 131 -3.99 17.78 9.14
N ASP A 132 -3.04 17.93 8.22
CA ASP A 132 -2.69 16.89 7.25
C ASP A 132 -1.52 16.05 7.75
N GLU A 133 -1.56 14.76 7.41
CA GLU A 133 -0.73 13.68 7.96
C GLU A 133 -0.55 13.73 9.49
N VAL A 134 -1.68 13.81 10.21
CA VAL A 134 -1.75 14.01 11.68
C VAL A 134 -0.93 12.99 12.50
N HIS A 135 -0.65 11.79 11.97
CA HIS A 135 0.21 10.79 12.63
C HIS A 135 1.67 11.25 12.82
N MET A 136 2.11 12.28 12.09
CA MET A 136 3.45 12.87 12.21
C MET A 136 3.58 13.90 13.35
N LEU A 137 2.49 14.20 14.09
CA LEU A 137 2.55 15.12 15.23
C LEU A 137 3.40 14.58 16.39
N SER A 138 4.08 15.47 17.10
CA SER A 138 4.75 15.14 18.35
C SER A 138 3.78 14.70 19.45
N THR A 139 4.22 13.85 20.37
CA THR A 139 3.45 13.43 21.55
C THR A 139 2.98 14.61 22.41
N SER A 140 3.76 15.70 22.47
CA SER A 140 3.36 16.95 23.13
C SER A 140 2.21 17.67 22.41
N SER A 141 2.19 17.67 21.07
CA SER A 141 1.10 18.24 20.26
C SER A 141 -0.16 17.37 20.36
N PHE A 142 -0.03 16.04 20.34
CA PHE A 142 -1.16 15.13 20.59
C PHE A 142 -1.81 15.36 21.96
N ASN A 143 -1.01 15.56 23.02
CA ASN A 143 -1.53 15.84 24.36
C ASN A 143 -2.18 17.23 24.50
N ALA A 144 -1.83 18.20 23.64
CA ALA A 144 -2.56 19.46 23.54
C ALA A 144 -3.89 19.25 22.80
N LEU A 145 -3.86 18.56 21.65
CA LEU A 145 -5.04 18.25 20.84
C LEU A 145 -6.08 17.43 21.64
N LEU A 146 -5.67 16.42 22.40
CA LEU A 146 -6.57 15.58 23.20
C LEU A 146 -7.41 16.40 24.19
N LYS A 147 -6.83 17.36 24.91
CA LYS A 147 -7.56 18.25 25.82
C LYS A 147 -8.63 19.06 25.09
N THR A 148 -8.33 19.51 23.86
CA THR A 148 -9.25 20.29 23.02
C THR A 148 -10.27 19.42 22.27
N LEU A 149 -10.04 18.10 22.16
CA LEU A 149 -11.02 17.12 21.70
C LEU A 149 -11.92 16.60 22.83
N GLU A 150 -11.49 16.69 24.08
CA GLU A 150 -12.30 16.38 25.26
C GLU A 150 -13.30 17.49 25.59
N GLU A 151 -12.88 18.76 25.56
CA GLU A 151 -13.75 19.93 25.75
C GLU A 151 -13.70 20.89 24.55
N PRO A 152 -14.26 20.52 23.38
CA PRO A 152 -14.17 21.32 22.15
C PRO A 152 -15.05 22.58 22.21
N PRO A 153 -14.51 23.79 21.94
CA PRO A 153 -15.32 25.00 21.84
C PRO A 153 -16.33 24.91 20.67
N PRO A 154 -17.57 25.40 20.82
CA PRO A 154 -18.64 25.17 19.84
C PRO A 154 -18.38 25.82 18.46
N HIS A 155 -17.52 26.84 18.41
CA HIS A 155 -17.11 27.53 17.19
C HIS A 155 -15.88 26.90 16.50
N VAL A 156 -15.36 25.78 17.01
CA VAL A 156 -14.16 25.09 16.48
C VAL A 156 -14.56 23.81 15.78
N LYS A 157 -13.88 23.48 14.67
CA LYS A 157 -14.00 22.19 13.97
C LYS A 157 -12.61 21.67 13.58
N PHE A 158 -12.29 20.44 13.97
CA PHE A 158 -11.06 19.76 13.58
C PHE A 158 -11.30 18.86 12.37
N LEU A 159 -10.46 19.01 11.34
CA LEU A 159 -10.41 18.17 10.14
C LEU A 159 -9.03 17.54 10.09
N LEU A 160 -8.93 16.29 10.55
CA LEU A 160 -7.70 15.53 10.59
C LEU A 160 -7.61 14.66 9.33
N ALA A 161 -6.41 14.52 8.75
CA ALA A 161 -6.16 13.62 7.63
C ALA A 161 -4.90 12.78 7.88
N THR A 162 -4.92 11.51 7.51
CA THR A 162 -3.78 10.59 7.67
C THR A 162 -3.73 9.51 6.58
N THR A 163 -2.55 9.07 6.14
CA THR A 163 -2.35 7.80 5.44
C THR A 163 -2.52 6.62 6.38
N ASP A 164 -2.05 6.77 7.62
CA ASP A 164 -1.93 5.71 8.60
C ASP A 164 -2.85 6.00 9.81
N PRO A 165 -3.93 5.23 10.00
CA PRO A 165 -4.78 5.36 11.19
C PRO A 165 -4.29 4.52 12.38
N GLN A 166 -3.40 3.54 12.18
CA GLN A 166 -2.92 2.65 13.24
C GLN A 166 -1.90 3.36 14.15
N LYS A 167 -1.10 4.27 13.58
CA LYS A 167 -0.21 5.16 14.33
C LYS A 167 -0.94 6.22 15.20
N LEU A 168 -2.27 6.30 15.15
CA LEU A 168 -3.04 7.24 15.97
C LEU A 168 -3.52 6.59 17.28
N PRO A 169 -3.32 7.24 18.45
CA PRO A 169 -3.84 6.73 19.72
C PRO A 169 -5.36 6.52 19.67
N ALA A 170 -5.84 5.41 20.23
CA ALA A 170 -7.26 5.07 20.30
C ALA A 170 -8.12 6.16 20.98
N THR A 171 -7.51 6.97 21.86
CA THR A 171 -8.11 8.14 22.52
C THR A 171 -8.44 9.31 21.57
N VAL A 172 -7.77 9.40 20.41
CA VAL A 172 -8.11 10.33 19.33
C VAL A 172 -9.15 9.68 18.41
N LEU A 173 -8.95 8.40 18.06
CA LEU A 173 -9.83 7.64 17.16
C LEU A 173 -11.27 7.55 17.68
N SER A 174 -11.47 7.39 18.99
CA SER A 174 -12.81 7.35 19.62
C SER A 174 -13.52 8.71 19.68
N ARG A 175 -12.79 9.82 19.49
CA ARG A 175 -13.31 11.20 19.52
C ARG A 175 -13.47 11.81 18.13
N CYS A 176 -13.15 11.09 17.07
CA CYS A 176 -13.27 11.58 15.69
C CYS A 176 -14.31 10.76 14.92
N LEU A 177 -15.16 11.44 14.12
CA LEU A 177 -15.96 10.73 13.13
C LEU A 177 -15.05 10.32 11.97
N GLN A 178 -14.84 9.01 11.82
CA GLN A 178 -13.88 8.45 10.88
C GLN A 178 -14.50 8.23 9.49
N PHE A 179 -13.74 8.58 8.45
CA PHE A 179 -14.12 8.40 7.06
C PHE A 179 -12.95 7.82 6.25
N THR A 180 -13.04 6.54 5.92
CA THR A 180 -12.08 5.85 5.06
C THR A 180 -12.37 6.12 3.59
N LEU A 181 -11.46 6.83 2.93
CA LEU A 181 -11.43 6.98 1.48
C LEU A 181 -10.81 5.72 0.87
N LYS A 182 -11.45 5.16 -0.15
CA LYS A 182 -10.96 3.97 -0.87
C LYS A 182 -9.94 4.36 -1.95
N HIS A 183 -9.10 3.43 -2.39
CA HIS A 183 -8.36 3.60 -3.64
C HIS A 183 -9.34 3.77 -4.81
N MET A 184 -8.96 4.57 -5.81
CA MET A 184 -9.70 4.68 -7.05
C MET A 184 -9.28 3.55 -7.99
N PRO A 185 -10.20 2.72 -8.51
CA PRO A 185 -9.84 1.70 -9.49
C PRO A 185 -9.43 2.37 -10.82
N PRO A 186 -8.50 1.78 -11.59
CA PRO A 186 -7.89 2.44 -12.74
C PRO A 186 -8.91 2.83 -13.83
N GLU A 187 -9.98 2.05 -14.02
CA GLU A 187 -11.13 2.41 -14.89
C GLU A 187 -11.61 3.84 -14.60
N ARG A 188 -11.79 4.16 -13.31
CA ARG A 188 -12.32 5.45 -12.84
C ARG A 188 -11.29 6.57 -12.88
N VAL A 189 -9.99 6.23 -12.94
CA VAL A 189 -8.91 7.17 -13.21
C VAL A 189 -8.89 7.50 -14.71
N VAL A 190 -8.91 6.48 -15.58
CA VAL A 190 -8.92 6.60 -17.05
C VAL A 190 -10.15 7.35 -17.55
N GLU A 191 -11.35 7.05 -17.06
CA GLU A 191 -12.57 7.80 -17.38
C GLU A 191 -12.43 9.31 -17.08
N HIS A 192 -11.78 9.66 -15.96
CA HIS A 192 -11.62 11.06 -15.55
C HIS A 192 -10.48 11.76 -16.30
N LEU A 193 -9.39 11.06 -16.60
CA LEU A 193 -8.32 11.59 -17.48
C LEU A 193 -8.85 11.84 -18.90
N THR A 194 -9.65 10.91 -19.45
CA THR A 194 -10.35 11.06 -20.74
C THR A 194 -11.20 12.34 -20.75
N TYR A 195 -11.99 12.58 -19.71
CA TYR A 195 -12.81 13.80 -19.58
C TYR A 195 -11.95 15.07 -19.50
N VAL A 196 -10.91 15.08 -18.67
CA VAL A 196 -10.04 16.26 -18.48
C VAL A 196 -9.24 16.59 -19.73
N LEU A 197 -8.66 15.60 -20.42
CA LEU A 197 -7.89 15.81 -21.65
C LEU A 197 -8.78 16.28 -22.81
N GLY A 198 -10.03 15.81 -22.87
CA GLY A 198 -11.04 16.31 -23.81
C GLY A 198 -11.39 17.79 -23.59
N GLU A 199 -11.55 18.22 -22.33
CA GLU A 199 -11.82 19.62 -21.97
C GLU A 199 -10.60 20.55 -22.14
N GLU A 200 -9.37 20.04 -22.01
CA GLU A 200 -8.14 20.80 -22.34
C GLU A 200 -7.83 20.83 -23.85
N GLY A 201 -8.43 19.94 -24.65
CA GLY A 201 -8.17 19.82 -26.08
C GLY A 201 -6.82 19.17 -26.43
N VAL A 202 -6.38 18.20 -25.62
CA VAL A 202 -5.10 17.48 -25.77
C VAL A 202 -5.32 16.18 -26.55
N GLU A 203 -4.42 15.83 -27.48
CA GLU A 203 -4.43 14.52 -28.15
C GLU A 203 -3.91 13.42 -27.21
N TYR A 204 -4.59 12.27 -27.13
CA TYR A 204 -4.19 11.16 -26.25
C TYR A 204 -4.46 9.77 -26.87
N ASP A 205 -3.61 8.80 -26.55
CA ASP A 205 -3.85 7.37 -26.78
C ASP A 205 -4.54 6.77 -25.54
N GLU A 206 -5.60 5.96 -25.70
CA GLU A 206 -6.28 5.34 -24.56
C GLU A 206 -5.33 4.41 -23.75
N SER A 207 -4.47 3.65 -24.44
CA SER A 207 -3.45 2.81 -23.80
C SER A 207 -2.35 3.58 -23.08
N ALA A 208 -2.21 4.89 -23.31
CA ALA A 208 -1.36 5.75 -22.49
C ALA A 208 -2.05 6.14 -21.17
N LEU A 209 -3.37 6.34 -21.20
CA LEU A 209 -4.16 6.62 -20.00
C LEU A 209 -4.19 5.42 -19.05
N TRP A 210 -4.25 4.19 -19.58
CA TRP A 210 -4.15 2.96 -18.78
C TRP A 210 -2.80 2.84 -18.05
N LEU A 211 -1.67 3.15 -18.72
CA LEU A 211 -0.36 3.22 -18.06
C LEU A 211 -0.31 4.29 -16.96
N LEU A 212 -0.83 5.50 -17.23
CA LEU A 212 -0.91 6.59 -16.23
C LEU A 212 -1.83 6.22 -15.05
N GLY A 213 -2.92 5.49 -15.29
CA GLY A 213 -3.83 5.00 -14.26
C GLY A 213 -3.20 3.93 -13.36
N LYS A 214 -2.46 2.97 -13.94
CA LYS A 214 -1.68 1.95 -13.22
C LYS A 214 -0.58 2.60 -12.38
N ALA A 215 0.25 3.46 -12.98
CA ALA A 215 1.35 4.16 -12.32
C ALA A 215 0.92 5.17 -11.24
N ALA A 216 -0.38 5.47 -11.13
CA ALA A 216 -0.93 6.34 -10.10
C ALA A 216 -1.43 5.59 -8.84
N GLU A 217 -1.50 4.25 -8.84
CA GLU A 217 -1.92 3.42 -7.69
C GLU A 217 -3.29 3.80 -7.08
N GLY A 218 -4.17 4.43 -7.88
CA GLY A 218 -5.46 4.97 -7.44
C GLY A 218 -5.42 6.37 -6.80
N SER A 219 -4.26 7.03 -6.80
CA SER A 219 -4.08 8.43 -6.42
C SER A 219 -4.41 9.38 -7.58
N MET A 220 -5.57 10.03 -7.53
CA MET A 220 -5.97 11.01 -8.54
C MET A 220 -5.03 12.23 -8.61
N ARG A 221 -4.40 12.62 -7.48
CA ARG A 221 -3.40 13.70 -7.47
C ARG A 221 -2.20 13.35 -8.34
N ASP A 222 -1.72 12.12 -8.20
CA ASP A 222 -0.47 11.69 -8.81
C ASP A 222 -0.73 11.29 -10.28
N ALA A 223 -1.90 10.71 -10.61
CA ALA A 223 -2.34 10.52 -12.01
C ALA A 223 -2.36 11.83 -12.82
N MET A 224 -2.95 12.90 -12.25
CA MET A 224 -2.94 14.23 -12.88
C MET A 224 -1.53 14.81 -13.01
N SER A 225 -0.65 14.55 -12.02
CA SER A 225 0.73 15.04 -12.02
C SER A 225 1.61 14.29 -13.02
N LEU A 226 1.38 12.99 -13.23
CA LEU A 226 2.00 12.20 -14.29
C LEU A 226 1.47 12.61 -15.68
N THR A 227 0.19 12.98 -15.78
CA THR A 227 -0.42 13.48 -17.02
C THR A 227 0.17 14.82 -17.45
N ASP A 228 0.38 15.78 -16.54
CA ASP A 228 1.12 17.03 -16.83
C ASP A 228 2.54 16.75 -17.35
N GLN A 229 3.24 15.76 -16.78
CA GLN A 229 4.59 15.36 -17.21
C GLN A 229 4.55 14.71 -18.59
N ALA A 230 3.57 13.85 -18.87
CA ALA A 230 3.39 13.22 -20.17
C ALA A 230 3.11 14.25 -21.28
N ILE A 231 2.26 15.25 -21.02
CA ILE A 231 1.99 16.37 -21.93
C ILE A 231 3.27 17.17 -22.21
N ALA A 232 4.09 17.42 -21.18
CA ALA A 232 5.35 18.14 -21.33
C ALA A 232 6.41 17.34 -22.10
N PHE A 233 6.43 16.01 -21.97
CA PHE A 233 7.36 15.12 -22.65
C PHE A 233 6.95 14.87 -24.12
N GLY A 234 5.70 14.47 -24.36
CA GLY A 234 5.10 14.23 -25.67
C GLY A 234 4.73 15.49 -26.48
N GLN A 235 5.34 16.64 -26.14
CA GLN A 235 5.21 17.92 -26.86
C GLN A 235 3.77 18.43 -27.07
N GLY A 236 2.87 18.13 -26.13
CA GLY A 236 1.45 18.49 -26.21
C GLY A 236 0.49 17.36 -26.57
N ALA A 237 0.98 16.12 -26.73
CA ALA A 237 0.17 14.91 -26.86
C ALA A 237 0.57 13.86 -25.81
N VAL A 238 -0.37 12.98 -25.43
CA VAL A 238 -0.17 11.90 -24.45
C VAL A 238 -0.18 10.56 -25.18
N ARG A 239 0.97 10.15 -25.72
CA ARG A 239 1.11 8.91 -26.49
C ARG A 239 1.67 7.76 -25.68
N HIS A 240 1.34 6.53 -26.07
CA HIS A 240 1.73 5.33 -25.33
C HIS A 240 3.25 5.17 -25.21
N ALA A 241 4.00 5.31 -26.30
CA ALA A 241 5.46 5.21 -26.29
C ALA A 241 6.13 6.33 -25.48
N ASP A 242 5.61 7.56 -25.58
CA ASP A 242 6.11 8.72 -24.84
C ASP A 242 5.88 8.56 -23.33
N VAL A 243 4.72 8.02 -22.92
CA VAL A 243 4.41 7.69 -21.53
C VAL A 243 5.23 6.52 -21.00
N ALA A 244 5.40 5.44 -21.77
CA ALA A 244 6.20 4.28 -21.35
C ALA A 244 7.67 4.68 -21.11
N ALA A 245 8.26 5.45 -22.03
CA ALA A 245 9.61 5.99 -21.89
C ALA A 245 9.75 6.97 -20.71
N MET A 246 8.72 7.79 -20.43
CA MET A 246 8.70 8.68 -19.27
C MET A 246 8.64 7.93 -17.93
N LEU A 247 7.84 6.85 -17.86
CA LEU A 247 7.67 6.05 -16.64
C LEU A 247 8.80 5.05 -16.41
N GLY A 248 9.66 4.80 -17.42
CA GLY A 248 10.66 3.73 -17.38
C GLY A 248 10.05 2.33 -17.39
N THR A 249 8.77 2.20 -17.73
CA THR A 249 8.07 0.91 -17.81
C THR A 249 8.49 0.17 -19.06
N LEU A 250 8.67 -1.15 -18.92
CA LEU A 250 8.83 -2.10 -20.01
C LEU A 250 7.77 -1.88 -21.09
N ASP A 251 8.12 -2.03 -22.38
CA ASP A 251 7.10 -2.10 -23.42
C ASP A 251 6.34 -3.43 -23.25
N HIS A 252 5.13 -3.33 -22.70
CA HIS A 252 4.19 -4.42 -22.44
C HIS A 252 3.98 -5.32 -23.67
N ARG A 253 4.22 -4.81 -24.89
CA ARG A 253 4.17 -5.57 -26.14
C ARG A 253 5.18 -6.71 -26.19
N HIS A 254 6.39 -6.55 -25.68
CA HIS A 254 7.37 -7.63 -25.62
C HIS A 254 6.95 -8.71 -24.61
N VAL A 255 6.38 -8.32 -23.46
CA VAL A 255 5.89 -9.29 -22.46
C VAL A 255 4.70 -10.09 -23.02
N LEU A 256 3.78 -9.43 -23.74
CA LEU A 256 2.71 -10.10 -24.49
C LEU A 256 3.26 -11.01 -25.60
N ALA A 257 4.30 -10.60 -26.32
CA ALA A 257 4.92 -11.41 -27.37
C ALA A 257 5.66 -12.65 -26.81
N LEU A 258 6.28 -12.56 -25.64
CA LEU A 258 6.79 -13.72 -24.90
C LEU A 258 5.67 -14.68 -24.51
N VAL A 259 4.52 -14.17 -24.05
CA VAL A 259 3.34 -14.98 -23.73
C VAL A 259 2.74 -15.63 -25.00
N GLU A 260 2.73 -14.96 -26.14
CA GLU A 260 2.36 -15.57 -27.43
C GLU A 260 3.33 -16.68 -27.84
N ALA A 261 4.64 -16.46 -27.72
CA ALA A 261 5.65 -17.47 -28.04
C ALA A 261 5.56 -18.69 -27.11
N LEU A 262 5.22 -18.49 -25.83
CA LEU A 262 4.89 -19.57 -24.88
C LEU A 262 3.62 -20.35 -25.28
N ALA A 263 2.59 -19.66 -25.81
CA ALA A 263 1.38 -20.31 -26.33
C ALA A 263 1.66 -21.12 -27.61
N GLU A 264 2.56 -20.64 -28.46
CA GLU A 264 2.95 -21.23 -29.75
C GLU A 264 4.02 -22.34 -29.62
N VAL A 265 4.69 -22.42 -28.45
CA VAL A 265 5.86 -23.29 -28.21
C VAL A 265 7.05 -22.93 -29.12
N ASP A 266 7.15 -21.65 -29.51
CA ASP A 266 8.22 -21.17 -30.40
C ASP A 266 9.42 -20.67 -29.58
N VAL A 267 10.40 -21.56 -29.41
CA VAL A 267 11.69 -21.28 -28.76
C VAL A 267 12.50 -20.22 -29.52
N GLN A 268 12.38 -20.15 -30.86
CA GLN A 268 13.15 -19.22 -31.68
C GLN A 268 12.61 -17.80 -31.55
N ARG A 269 11.28 -17.64 -31.62
CA ARG A 269 10.60 -16.37 -31.34
C ARG A 269 10.87 -15.91 -29.91
N LEU A 270 10.74 -16.81 -28.93
CA LEU A 270 10.95 -16.48 -27.52
C LEU A 270 12.37 -15.97 -27.23
N LEU A 271 13.41 -16.62 -27.75
CA LEU A 271 14.79 -16.17 -27.56
C LEU A 271 15.12 -14.89 -28.36
N ALA A 272 14.42 -14.62 -29.47
CA ALA A 272 14.53 -13.35 -30.20
C ALA A 272 13.93 -12.18 -29.40
N GLU A 273 12.74 -12.34 -28.82
CA GLU A 273 12.11 -11.31 -27.96
C GLU A 273 12.99 -11.01 -26.71
N VAL A 274 13.60 -12.01 -26.08
CA VAL A 274 14.57 -11.78 -24.97
C VAL A 274 15.83 -11.06 -25.46
N ALA A 275 16.28 -11.30 -26.70
CA ALA A 275 17.40 -10.57 -27.28
C ALA A 275 17.05 -9.10 -27.56
N GLU A 276 15.90 -8.81 -28.19
CA GLU A 276 15.42 -7.45 -28.45
C GLU A 276 15.15 -6.67 -27.14
N LEU A 277 14.59 -7.34 -26.12
CA LEU A 277 14.51 -6.79 -24.77
C LEU A 277 15.90 -6.43 -24.24
N SER A 278 16.89 -7.32 -24.37
CA SER A 278 18.24 -7.07 -23.82
C SER A 278 18.97 -5.86 -24.41
N GLU A 279 18.61 -5.41 -25.63
CA GLU A 279 19.16 -4.17 -26.22
C GLU A 279 18.66 -2.90 -25.51
N GLN A 280 17.54 -2.98 -24.79
CA GLN A 280 16.90 -1.86 -24.08
C GLN A 280 17.39 -1.70 -22.63
N GLY A 281 18.18 -2.65 -22.12
CA GLY A 281 18.64 -2.69 -20.72
C GLY A 281 17.55 -2.81 -19.63
N PRO A 282 16.52 -3.67 -19.79
CA PRO A 282 15.39 -3.77 -18.87
C PRO A 282 15.75 -4.50 -17.56
N ASP A 283 14.93 -4.28 -16.54
CA ASP A 283 14.88 -5.19 -15.39
C ASP A 283 14.21 -6.52 -15.81
N PHE A 284 15.03 -7.53 -16.11
CA PHE A 284 14.59 -8.89 -16.44
C PHE A 284 13.76 -9.56 -15.35
N ALA A 285 13.89 -9.11 -14.09
CA ALA A 285 13.14 -9.64 -12.97
C ALA A 285 11.73 -9.02 -12.94
N ALA A 286 11.59 -7.73 -13.21
CA ALA A 286 10.30 -7.09 -13.48
C ALA A 286 9.59 -7.65 -14.72
N VAL A 287 10.33 -8.02 -15.78
CA VAL A 287 9.76 -8.74 -16.95
C VAL A 287 9.11 -10.06 -16.51
N LEU A 288 9.74 -10.79 -15.59
CA LEU A 288 9.21 -12.06 -15.09
C LEU A 288 8.02 -11.87 -14.13
N ASP A 289 7.99 -10.79 -13.35
CA ASP A 289 6.81 -10.41 -12.55
C ASP A 289 5.61 -10.07 -13.44
N GLU A 290 5.82 -9.26 -14.50
CA GLU A 290 4.74 -8.88 -15.41
C GLU A 290 4.21 -10.08 -16.22
N LEU A 291 5.10 -10.97 -16.67
CA LEU A 291 4.72 -12.24 -17.29
C LEU A 291 3.94 -13.13 -16.33
N SER A 292 4.34 -13.20 -15.06
CA SER A 292 3.62 -13.95 -14.02
C SER A 292 2.25 -13.34 -13.70
N ALA A 293 2.13 -12.01 -13.70
CA ALA A 293 0.86 -11.30 -13.54
C ALA A 293 -0.08 -11.54 -14.74
N ILE A 294 0.44 -11.59 -15.97
CA ILE A 294 -0.35 -11.96 -17.16
C ILE A 294 -0.83 -13.42 -17.04
N LEU A 295 0.04 -14.37 -16.64
CA LEU A 295 -0.36 -15.76 -16.40
C LEU A 295 -1.44 -15.90 -15.32
N HIS A 296 -1.37 -15.12 -14.24
CA HIS A 296 -2.44 -15.04 -13.24
C HIS A 296 -3.77 -14.57 -13.86
N ARG A 297 -3.75 -13.48 -14.63
CA ARG A 297 -4.95 -12.93 -15.29
C ARG A 297 -5.53 -13.91 -16.32
N LEU A 298 -4.69 -14.67 -17.01
CA LEU A 298 -5.11 -15.76 -17.91
C LEU A 298 -5.79 -16.92 -17.13
N ALA A 299 -5.28 -17.30 -15.96
CA ALA A 299 -5.90 -18.32 -15.10
C ALA A 299 -7.30 -17.86 -14.61
N VAL A 300 -7.41 -16.61 -14.15
CA VAL A 300 -8.70 -16.01 -13.77
C VAL A 300 -9.66 -16.00 -14.96
N ALA A 301 -9.20 -15.62 -16.15
CA ALA A 301 -10.02 -15.60 -17.37
C ALA A 301 -10.55 -16.97 -17.78
N GLN A 302 -9.82 -18.06 -17.54
CA GLN A 302 -10.30 -19.42 -17.81
C GLN A 302 -11.39 -19.88 -16.83
N MET A 303 -11.31 -19.48 -15.56
CA MET A 303 -12.28 -19.88 -14.53
C MET A 303 -13.53 -18.99 -14.51
N VAL A 304 -13.34 -17.67 -14.57
CA VAL A 304 -14.41 -16.66 -14.46
C VAL A 304 -14.13 -15.53 -15.47
N PRO A 305 -14.58 -15.65 -16.73
CA PRO A 305 -14.37 -14.65 -17.79
C PRO A 305 -14.88 -13.23 -17.46
N ASP A 306 -15.76 -13.10 -16.48
CA ASP A 306 -16.35 -11.84 -16.00
C ASP A 306 -15.61 -11.20 -14.82
N ALA A 307 -14.70 -11.92 -14.17
CA ALA A 307 -13.86 -11.41 -13.07
C ALA A 307 -12.44 -11.04 -13.55
N VAL A 308 -12.22 -10.98 -14.87
CA VAL A 308 -10.94 -10.53 -15.45
C VAL A 308 -10.76 -9.04 -15.17
N ASP A 309 -9.84 -8.74 -14.27
CA ASP A 309 -9.32 -7.40 -14.02
C ASP A 309 -8.93 -6.70 -15.34
N ASN A 310 -9.44 -5.49 -15.56
CA ASN A 310 -9.21 -4.70 -16.77
C ASN A 310 -8.19 -3.57 -16.55
N SER A 311 -7.39 -3.60 -15.48
CA SER A 311 -6.41 -2.56 -15.10
C SER A 311 -5.37 -2.15 -16.17
N HIS A 312 -5.30 -2.85 -17.31
CA HIS A 312 -4.41 -2.56 -18.45
C HIS A 312 -5.17 -2.27 -19.76
N GLY A 313 -6.51 -2.28 -19.77
CA GLY A 313 -7.35 -2.04 -20.97
C GLY A 313 -7.40 -3.20 -21.98
N ASP A 314 -6.85 -4.36 -21.65
CA ASP A 314 -6.51 -5.48 -22.52
C ASP A 314 -7.40 -6.73 -22.33
N ARG A 315 -8.52 -6.64 -21.61
CA ARG A 315 -9.37 -7.79 -21.24
C ARG A 315 -9.73 -8.69 -22.42
N GLU A 316 -10.01 -8.14 -23.60
CA GLU A 316 -10.32 -8.93 -24.80
C GLU A 316 -9.11 -9.74 -25.31
N LEU A 317 -7.89 -9.20 -25.22
CA LEU A 317 -6.66 -9.89 -25.59
C LEU A 317 -6.35 -11.02 -24.60
N ILE A 318 -6.51 -10.75 -23.29
CA ILE A 318 -6.37 -11.77 -22.24
C ILE A 318 -7.38 -12.89 -22.41
N GLN A 319 -8.65 -12.59 -22.72
CA GLN A 319 -9.66 -13.62 -23.01
C GLN A 319 -9.33 -14.45 -24.26
N GLN A 320 -8.78 -13.83 -25.32
CA GLN A 320 -8.32 -14.54 -26.52
C GLN A 320 -7.11 -15.44 -26.21
N LEU A 321 -6.08 -14.92 -25.54
CA LEU A 321 -4.90 -15.69 -25.13
C LEU A 321 -5.26 -16.84 -24.18
N ALA A 322 -6.19 -16.63 -23.25
CA ALA A 322 -6.66 -17.66 -22.32
C ALA A 322 -7.27 -18.87 -23.03
N SER A 323 -7.78 -18.72 -24.27
CA SER A 323 -8.28 -19.84 -25.06
C SER A 323 -7.18 -20.72 -25.68
N ARG A 324 -5.91 -20.26 -25.71
CA ARG A 324 -4.77 -20.92 -26.35
C ARG A 324 -4.02 -21.90 -25.43
N PHE A 325 -4.03 -21.63 -24.12
CA PHE A 325 -3.39 -22.47 -23.09
C PHE A 325 -4.38 -23.49 -22.49
N THR A 326 -3.86 -24.55 -21.85
CA THR A 326 -4.66 -25.33 -20.89
C THR A 326 -4.49 -24.78 -19.47
N ALA A 327 -5.42 -25.08 -18.55
CA ALA A 327 -5.30 -24.67 -17.15
C ALA A 327 -4.05 -25.28 -16.47
N GLU A 328 -3.68 -26.50 -16.86
CA GLU A 328 -2.47 -27.18 -16.41
C GLU A 328 -1.20 -26.46 -16.89
N ASP A 329 -1.16 -26.01 -18.15
CA ASP A 329 -0.05 -25.20 -18.68
C ASP A 329 0.11 -23.88 -17.90
N ILE A 330 -0.98 -23.13 -17.68
CA ILE A 330 -0.90 -21.83 -17.00
C ILE A 330 -0.42 -21.99 -15.56
N GLN A 331 -0.95 -22.96 -14.80
CA GLN A 331 -0.53 -23.18 -13.42
C GLN A 331 0.94 -23.59 -13.33
N LEU A 332 1.41 -24.47 -14.24
CA LEU A 332 2.81 -24.85 -14.32
C LEU A 332 3.70 -23.66 -14.68
N TYR A 333 3.32 -22.84 -15.66
CA TYR A 333 4.12 -21.70 -16.10
C TYR A 333 4.18 -20.62 -15.02
N TYR A 334 3.08 -20.38 -14.30
CA TYR A 334 3.03 -19.47 -13.16
C TYR A 334 3.92 -19.95 -12.00
N GLN A 335 3.90 -21.26 -11.69
CA GLN A 335 4.78 -21.84 -10.68
C GLN A 335 6.27 -21.73 -11.08
N ILE A 336 6.61 -22.02 -12.33
CA ILE A 336 7.98 -21.87 -12.86
C ILE A 336 8.40 -20.40 -12.88
N GLY A 337 7.48 -19.46 -13.13
CA GLY A 337 7.73 -18.02 -13.08
C GLY A 337 8.10 -17.54 -11.68
N ILE A 338 7.28 -17.87 -10.67
CA ILE A 338 7.56 -17.54 -9.25
C ILE A 338 8.88 -18.18 -8.79
N GLN A 339 9.12 -19.46 -9.12
CA GLN A 339 10.37 -20.10 -8.75
C GLN A 339 11.58 -19.47 -9.45
N GLY A 340 11.47 -19.17 -10.75
CA GLY A 340 12.51 -18.46 -11.51
C GLY A 340 12.83 -17.08 -10.96
N ARG A 341 11.82 -16.37 -10.44
CA ARG A 341 11.96 -15.06 -9.80
C ARG A 341 12.76 -15.10 -8.49
N GLY A 342 12.68 -16.23 -7.77
CA GLY A 342 13.57 -16.52 -6.62
C GLY A 342 14.97 -16.96 -7.07
N ASP A 343 15.06 -17.92 -8.00
CA ASP A 343 16.33 -18.41 -8.57
C ASP A 343 17.21 -17.27 -9.13
N MET A 344 16.60 -16.19 -9.65
CA MET A 344 17.29 -15.01 -10.20
C MET A 344 18.28 -14.34 -9.24
N VAL A 345 18.01 -14.33 -7.92
CA VAL A 345 18.91 -13.72 -6.91
C VAL A 345 20.23 -14.50 -6.78
N HIS A 346 20.23 -15.77 -7.21
CA HIS A 346 21.39 -16.67 -7.16
C HIS A 346 21.98 -16.97 -8.56
N ALA A 347 21.51 -16.27 -9.60
CA ALA A 347 21.98 -16.48 -10.96
C ALA A 347 23.24 -15.65 -11.29
N PRO A 348 24.21 -16.19 -12.04
CA PRO A 348 25.42 -15.45 -12.43
C PRO A 348 25.14 -14.36 -13.49
N ASP A 349 23.99 -14.41 -14.15
CA ASP A 349 23.48 -13.40 -15.08
C ASP A 349 21.95 -13.45 -15.10
N LEU A 350 21.30 -12.30 -14.95
CA LEU A 350 19.84 -12.16 -14.91
C LEU A 350 19.19 -12.45 -16.27
N ARG A 351 19.88 -12.17 -17.38
CA ARG A 351 19.39 -12.52 -18.73
C ARG A 351 19.35 -14.04 -18.89
N SER A 352 20.46 -14.72 -18.58
CA SER A 352 20.56 -16.18 -18.59
C SER A 352 19.55 -16.84 -17.64
N ALA A 353 19.24 -16.21 -16.50
CA ALA A 353 18.19 -16.66 -15.59
C ALA A 353 16.79 -16.61 -16.23
N LEU A 354 16.46 -15.52 -16.93
CA LEU A 354 15.19 -15.39 -17.66
C LEU A 354 15.11 -16.39 -18.82
N GLU A 355 16.16 -16.49 -19.65
CA GLU A 355 16.22 -17.46 -20.75
C GLU A 355 16.02 -18.90 -20.23
N MET A 356 16.74 -19.29 -19.18
CA MET A 356 16.59 -20.62 -18.57
C MET A 356 15.22 -20.83 -17.93
N THR A 357 14.60 -19.80 -17.33
CA THR A 357 13.26 -19.89 -16.74
C THR A 357 12.20 -20.14 -17.82
N LEU A 358 12.26 -19.38 -18.92
CA LEU A 358 11.35 -19.54 -20.05
C LEU A 358 11.55 -20.88 -20.78
N LEU A 359 12.80 -21.32 -20.93
CA LEU A 359 13.11 -22.66 -21.47
C LEU A 359 12.60 -23.78 -20.56
N ARG A 360 12.62 -23.62 -19.22
CA ARG A 360 11.99 -24.56 -18.27
C ARG A 360 10.47 -24.62 -18.49
N MET A 361 9.78 -23.49 -18.70
CA MET A 361 8.33 -23.48 -18.99
C MET A 361 8.01 -24.34 -20.22
N LEU A 362 8.73 -24.13 -21.32
CA LEU A 362 8.53 -24.91 -22.55
C LEU A 362 8.92 -26.40 -22.39
N ALA A 363 9.98 -26.69 -21.65
CA ALA A 363 10.51 -28.06 -21.49
C ALA A 363 9.68 -28.96 -20.56
N PHE A 364 9.10 -28.41 -19.47
CA PHE A 364 8.33 -29.20 -18.49
C PHE A 364 6.84 -29.35 -18.82
N ARG A 365 6.38 -28.80 -19.95
CA ARG A 365 4.97 -28.85 -20.39
C ARG A 365 4.44 -30.30 -20.42
N PRO A 366 3.26 -30.60 -19.82
CA PRO A 366 2.76 -31.97 -19.66
C PRO A 366 2.27 -32.59 -20.98
N GLN A 367 3.19 -33.15 -21.77
CA GLN A 367 2.85 -33.87 -22.99
C GLN A 367 2.19 -35.21 -22.69
N GLY A 368 0.88 -35.32 -22.99
CA GLY A 368 0.21 -36.62 -23.09
C GLY A 368 -1.02 -36.83 -22.21
N VAL A 369 -1.50 -35.83 -21.46
CA VAL A 369 -2.83 -35.92 -20.83
C VAL A 369 -3.90 -35.93 -21.95
N PRO A 370 -4.67 -37.02 -22.14
CA PRO A 370 -5.78 -36.98 -23.06
C PRO A 370 -6.84 -36.03 -22.48
N LYS A 371 -7.28 -35.04 -23.26
CA LYS A 371 -8.25 -34.01 -22.83
C LYS A 371 -9.34 -34.64 -21.94
N PRO A 372 -9.38 -34.38 -20.63
CA PRO A 372 -10.45 -34.90 -19.79
C PRO A 372 -11.77 -34.37 -20.34
N SER A 373 -12.76 -35.25 -20.49
CA SER A 373 -13.99 -34.98 -21.24
C SER A 373 -14.91 -34.00 -20.50
N ARG A 374 -14.51 -32.71 -20.47
CA ARG A 374 -15.13 -31.58 -19.76
C ARG A 374 -15.81 -32.02 -18.46
N THR A 375 -15.04 -32.61 -17.55
CA THR A 375 -15.53 -32.92 -16.20
C THR A 375 -15.97 -31.61 -15.54
N PRO A 376 -17.26 -31.38 -15.25
CA PRO A 376 -17.69 -30.10 -14.72
C PRO A 376 -17.12 -29.94 -13.30
N LEU A 377 -16.37 -28.86 -13.07
CA LEU A 377 -16.03 -28.47 -11.71
C LEU A 377 -17.34 -28.17 -10.94
N PRO A 378 -17.46 -28.59 -9.66
CA PRO A 378 -18.76 -28.80 -9.01
C PRO A 378 -19.43 -27.51 -8.49
N LEU A 379 -19.52 -26.47 -9.33
CA LEU A 379 -20.16 -25.18 -9.02
C LEU A 379 -21.08 -24.64 -10.13
N ARG A 380 -21.35 -25.40 -11.20
CA ARG A 380 -22.39 -25.06 -12.20
C ARG A 380 -23.48 -26.12 -12.27
N SER A 381 -24.62 -25.82 -11.67
CA SER A 381 -25.89 -26.53 -11.90
C SER A 381 -26.65 -25.85 -13.04
N GLU A 382 -26.55 -26.39 -14.25
CA GLU A 382 -27.38 -26.00 -15.40
C GLU A 382 -28.25 -27.21 -15.85
N PRO A 383 -29.38 -26.98 -16.56
CA PRO A 383 -30.43 -28.00 -16.70
C PRO A 383 -30.02 -29.21 -17.56
N ALA A 384 -30.61 -30.36 -17.27
CA ALA A 384 -30.36 -31.59 -18.02
C ALA A 384 -31.14 -31.63 -19.34
N GLU A 385 -30.44 -31.85 -20.45
CA GLU A 385 -31.04 -32.36 -21.70
C GLU A 385 -30.86 -33.90 -21.80
N GLU A 386 -31.83 -34.57 -22.44
CA GLU A 386 -32.00 -36.02 -22.34
C GLU A 386 -31.11 -36.83 -23.30
N VAL A 387 -30.25 -37.69 -22.74
CA VAL A 387 -29.46 -38.65 -23.54
C VAL A 387 -30.30 -39.86 -23.94
N SER A 388 -30.95 -39.77 -25.10
CA SER A 388 -31.62 -40.91 -25.74
C SER A 388 -30.61 -42.00 -26.13
N LYS A 389 -30.69 -43.16 -25.47
CA LYS A 389 -29.87 -44.35 -25.78
C LYS A 389 -30.52 -45.20 -26.88
N THR A 390 -29.74 -45.60 -27.87
CA THR A 390 -29.99 -46.86 -28.60
C THR A 390 -28.66 -47.47 -29.06
N ALA A 391 -28.46 -48.76 -28.80
CA ALA A 391 -27.22 -49.46 -29.16
C ALA A 391 -27.40 -50.26 -30.46
N GLN A 392 -26.30 -50.44 -31.20
CA GLN A 392 -26.20 -51.41 -32.30
C GLN A 392 -25.22 -52.52 -31.95
N PRO A 393 -25.53 -53.80 -32.23
CA PRO A 393 -24.53 -54.84 -32.45
C PRO A 393 -24.00 -54.80 -33.90
N ALA A 394 -22.74 -55.17 -34.11
CA ALA A 394 -22.13 -55.35 -35.45
C ALA A 394 -22.59 -56.69 -36.09
N PRO A 395 -22.24 -57.03 -37.36
CA PRO A 395 -20.88 -57.52 -37.64
C PRO A 395 -20.34 -57.45 -39.12
N VAL A 396 -19.08 -57.89 -39.30
CA VAL A 396 -18.36 -58.40 -40.52
C VAL A 396 -18.25 -57.56 -41.82
N ASP A 397 -17.11 -56.88 -41.97
CA ASP A 397 -16.04 -57.04 -43.02
C ASP A 397 -16.27 -56.84 -44.55
N GLU A 398 -15.12 -56.73 -45.24
CA GLU A 398 -14.78 -56.79 -46.67
C GLU A 398 -14.87 -55.49 -47.55
N GLN A 399 -14.06 -55.48 -48.63
CA GLN A 399 -13.55 -54.29 -49.32
C GLN A 399 -14.15 -54.07 -50.72
N VAL A 400 -14.08 -52.83 -51.25
CA VAL A 400 -13.65 -52.45 -52.63
C VAL A 400 -13.97 -50.96 -52.93
N ALA A 401 -13.14 -50.32 -53.76
CA ALA A 401 -13.31 -48.95 -54.30
C ALA A 401 -13.05 -48.94 -55.82
N PRO A 402 -13.02 -47.80 -56.57
CA PRO A 402 -13.54 -46.44 -56.32
C PRO A 402 -14.41 -45.91 -57.50
N LYS A 403 -14.90 -44.64 -57.45
CA LYS A 403 -15.06 -43.78 -58.66
C LYS A 403 -15.37 -42.29 -58.37
N LYS A 404 -14.64 -41.39 -59.04
CA LYS A 404 -15.05 -40.01 -59.42
C LYS A 404 -15.87 -40.09 -60.76
N PRO A 405 -16.59 -39.05 -61.26
CA PRO A 405 -16.12 -37.66 -61.37
C PRO A 405 -17.14 -36.51 -61.14
N GLU A 406 -16.58 -35.30 -61.17
CA GLU A 406 -17.15 -33.96 -61.44
C GLU A 406 -17.60 -33.78 -62.92
N PRO A 407 -18.05 -32.59 -63.43
CA PRO A 407 -18.24 -31.25 -62.80
C PRO A 407 -19.57 -30.50 -63.13
N ALA A 408 -19.77 -29.33 -62.48
CA ALA A 408 -20.32 -28.05 -63.02
C ALA A 408 -21.78 -27.99 -63.59
N PRO A 409 -22.41 -26.78 -63.77
CA PRO A 409 -21.85 -25.42 -63.67
C PRO A 409 -22.60 -24.41 -62.76
N VAL A 410 -22.05 -23.19 -62.71
CA VAL A 410 -22.53 -22.01 -61.96
C VAL A 410 -23.44 -21.12 -62.81
N ILE A 411 -24.50 -20.54 -62.22
CA ILE A 411 -25.02 -19.22 -62.64
C ILE A 411 -25.33 -18.36 -61.40
N THR A 412 -24.88 -17.11 -61.49
CA THR A 412 -25.14 -15.90 -60.68
C THR A 412 -26.65 -15.50 -60.64
N GLN A 413 -27.14 -14.44 -59.97
CA GLN A 413 -26.53 -13.20 -59.46
C GLN A 413 -27.39 -12.58 -58.32
N ALA A 414 -26.91 -11.49 -57.70
CA ALA A 414 -27.59 -10.79 -56.61
C ALA A 414 -28.56 -9.68 -57.10
N SER A 415 -29.47 -9.22 -56.23
CA SER A 415 -29.76 -7.78 -56.00
C SER A 415 -30.86 -7.53 -54.95
N SER A 416 -30.70 -6.47 -54.13
CA SER A 416 -31.81 -5.77 -53.46
C SER A 416 -32.54 -4.84 -54.45
N PRO A 417 -33.76 -4.36 -54.15
CA PRO A 417 -33.86 -2.94 -53.77
C PRO A 417 -35.03 -2.58 -52.81
N ALA A 418 -34.99 -1.34 -52.30
CA ALA A 418 -36.15 -0.56 -51.84
C ALA A 418 -36.47 0.50 -52.94
N PRO A 419 -37.68 1.14 -53.07
CA PRO A 419 -38.23 1.99 -52.00
C PRO A 419 -39.77 2.24 -51.96
N ALA A 420 -40.19 3.01 -50.93
CA ALA A 420 -41.24 4.07 -50.92
C ALA A 420 -42.76 3.79 -51.18
N ALA A 421 -43.51 3.86 -50.05
CA ALA A 421 -44.57 4.86 -49.74
C ALA A 421 -46.05 4.70 -50.21
N VAL A 422 -46.94 5.38 -49.44
CA VAL A 422 -48.41 5.58 -49.61
C VAL A 422 -49.26 4.33 -49.32
N GLN A 423 -50.28 4.31 -48.44
CA GLN A 423 -50.84 5.23 -47.40
C GLN A 423 -51.32 4.33 -46.21
N ASP A 424 -51.92 4.74 -45.07
CA ASP A 424 -52.62 5.96 -44.64
C ASP A 424 -52.61 6.14 -43.09
N ALA A 425 -53.36 7.11 -42.55
CA ALA A 425 -53.48 7.46 -41.11
C ALA A 425 -54.98 7.66 -40.69
N PRO A 426 -55.41 8.07 -39.46
CA PRO A 426 -54.71 8.68 -38.29
C PRO A 426 -54.60 7.72 -37.07
N ILE A 427 -53.68 7.86 -36.10
CA ILE A 427 -53.39 8.96 -35.13
C ILE A 427 -54.50 9.18 -34.08
N SER A 428 -54.15 8.97 -32.80
CA SER A 428 -54.81 9.57 -31.64
C SER A 428 -53.79 9.81 -30.52
N GLU A 429 -53.39 11.06 -30.33
CA GLU A 429 -52.51 11.54 -29.24
C GLU A 429 -53.35 12.18 -28.10
N PRO A 430 -52.78 12.65 -26.98
CA PRO A 430 -53.51 12.84 -25.72
C PRO A 430 -54.27 14.19 -25.64
N PRO A 431 -55.10 14.35 -24.58
CA PRO A 431 -55.41 15.66 -24.01
C PRO A 431 -54.73 15.88 -22.64
N SER A 432 -54.69 17.14 -22.23
CA SER A 432 -53.90 17.69 -21.13
C SER A 432 -54.69 18.02 -19.86
N GLU A 433 -53.96 18.34 -18.79
CA GLU A 433 -54.26 19.33 -17.73
C GLU A 433 -55.73 19.74 -17.45
N SER A 434 -56.16 19.55 -16.20
CA SER A 434 -56.70 20.67 -15.41
C SER A 434 -56.47 20.48 -13.91
N ASN A 435 -56.42 21.61 -13.19
CA ASN A 435 -56.37 21.70 -11.73
C ASN A 435 -57.78 21.47 -11.12
N GLU A 436 -57.93 21.71 -9.81
CA GLU A 436 -59.17 21.65 -9.00
C GLU A 436 -59.56 20.23 -8.53
N GLN A 437 -60.10 20.01 -7.31
CA GLN A 437 -60.40 20.90 -6.18
C GLN A 437 -60.37 20.10 -4.85
N ALA A 438 -60.34 20.78 -3.70
CA ALA A 438 -60.30 20.18 -2.36
C ALA A 438 -61.13 21.04 -1.36
N PRO A 439 -61.14 20.78 -0.03
CA PRO A 439 -60.92 19.50 0.68
C PRO A 439 -62.02 18.90 1.64
N PRO A 440 -63.13 19.54 2.10
CA PRO A 440 -63.50 19.42 3.53
C PRO A 440 -64.93 18.94 3.90
N TRP A 441 -65.19 18.96 5.23
CA TRP A 441 -66.45 19.00 6.00
C TRP A 441 -67.00 17.68 6.57
N SER A 442 -67.57 17.65 7.79
CA SER A 442 -67.45 18.61 8.93
C SER A 442 -67.90 17.94 10.25
N LEU A 443 -67.73 18.68 11.35
CA LEU A 443 -68.39 18.46 12.64
C LEU A 443 -69.89 18.84 12.59
N ASP A 444 -70.51 18.84 13.78
CA ASP A 444 -71.76 19.50 14.18
C ASP A 444 -73.08 18.74 13.88
N GLU A 445 -74.09 18.67 14.78
CA GLU A 445 -74.14 18.82 16.25
C GLU A 445 -75.49 18.25 16.81
N VAL A 446 -75.65 18.20 18.14
CA VAL A 446 -76.87 18.10 18.98
C VAL A 446 -77.96 16.99 18.82
N GLU A 447 -78.07 16.23 19.91
CA GLU A 447 -79.29 15.98 20.74
C GLU A 447 -80.22 14.74 20.62
N ASN A 448 -80.46 14.17 21.83
CA ASN A 448 -81.64 13.45 22.33
C ASN A 448 -82.04 12.09 21.67
N ALA A 449 -82.36 11.02 22.42
CA ALA A 449 -82.93 10.96 23.78
C ALA A 449 -82.56 9.71 24.62
N VAL A 450 -82.84 9.83 25.92
CA VAL A 450 -82.64 8.88 27.05
C VAL A 450 -83.44 7.57 26.93
N MET A 451 -82.87 6.42 27.36
CA MET A 451 -83.51 5.51 28.37
C MET A 451 -82.64 4.36 28.91
N LEU A 452 -82.47 4.37 30.24
CA LEU A 452 -82.46 3.25 31.22
C LEU A 452 -81.37 2.15 31.19
N SER A 453 -80.78 1.93 32.38
CA SER A 453 -79.93 0.79 32.78
C SER A 453 -80.72 -0.51 32.99
N PRO A 454 -80.04 -1.67 33.11
CA PRO A 454 -79.80 -2.23 34.45
C PRO A 454 -78.35 -2.75 34.70
N GLU A 455 -78.15 -3.44 35.83
CA GLU A 455 -76.87 -3.83 36.45
C GLU A 455 -76.21 -5.13 35.88
N PRO A 456 -74.94 -5.43 36.23
CA PRO A 456 -74.12 -6.45 35.56
C PRO A 456 -73.91 -7.78 36.32
N GLU A 457 -73.73 -8.87 35.56
CA GLU A 457 -73.10 -10.14 35.93
C GLU A 457 -72.44 -10.76 34.66
N PRO A 458 -71.52 -11.73 34.76
CA PRO A 458 -70.21 -11.64 35.41
C PRO A 458 -69.05 -11.95 34.42
N GLU A 459 -67.81 -11.64 34.80
CA GLU A 459 -66.62 -11.99 33.99
C GLU A 459 -66.28 -13.50 34.08
N PRO A 460 -65.87 -14.15 32.98
CA PRO A 460 -65.34 -15.52 33.02
C PRO A 460 -63.90 -15.55 33.55
N GLU A 461 -63.53 -16.64 34.21
CA GLU A 461 -62.20 -16.86 34.79
C GLU A 461 -61.11 -16.97 33.70
N PRO A 462 -59.87 -16.47 33.94
CA PRO A 462 -58.76 -16.61 33.01
C PRO A 462 -58.21 -18.04 32.97
N GLU A 463 -57.82 -18.50 31.78
CA GLU A 463 -57.04 -19.74 31.62
C GLU A 463 -55.63 -19.59 32.22
N PRO A 464 -55.03 -20.67 32.78
CA PRO A 464 -53.75 -20.58 33.48
C PRO A 464 -52.58 -20.28 32.54
N GLU A 465 -51.67 -19.41 33.01
CA GLU A 465 -50.40 -19.13 32.34
C GLU A 465 -49.52 -20.39 32.26
N PRO A 466 -48.76 -20.59 31.17
CA PRO A 466 -47.80 -21.69 31.08
C PRO A 466 -46.62 -21.46 32.04
N GLU A 467 -46.18 -22.54 32.70
CA GLU A 467 -44.96 -22.50 33.53
C GLU A 467 -43.74 -22.14 32.66
N PRO A 468 -42.81 -21.29 33.15
CA PRO A 468 -41.61 -20.93 32.40
C PRO A 468 -40.67 -22.13 32.26
N GLU A 469 -40.09 -22.31 31.07
CA GLU A 469 -38.98 -23.24 30.87
C GLU A 469 -37.77 -22.78 31.72
N PRO A 470 -37.02 -23.70 32.34
CA PRO A 470 -35.87 -23.34 33.16
C PRO A 470 -34.76 -22.72 32.29
N GLU A 471 -34.22 -21.59 32.75
CA GLU A 471 -33.07 -20.94 32.11
C GLU A 471 -31.88 -21.93 32.04
N PRO A 472 -31.14 -22.00 30.92
CA PRO A 472 -29.91 -22.79 30.85
C PRO A 472 -28.87 -22.20 31.81
N GLU A 473 -28.16 -23.06 32.54
CA GLU A 473 -27.02 -22.63 33.36
C GLU A 473 -25.97 -21.94 32.49
N PRO A 474 -25.34 -20.85 32.94
CA PRO A 474 -24.33 -20.15 32.15
C PRO A 474 -23.13 -21.06 31.92
N GLU A 475 -22.76 -21.27 30.65
CA GLU A 475 -21.48 -21.86 30.30
C GLU A 475 -20.35 -20.99 30.88
N PRO A 476 -19.28 -21.59 31.43
CA PRO A 476 -18.16 -20.82 31.97
C PRO A 476 -17.49 -20.02 30.84
N GLU A 477 -17.21 -18.75 31.10
CA GLU A 477 -16.47 -17.90 30.16
C GLU A 477 -15.14 -18.59 29.79
N PRO A 478 -14.78 -18.68 28.49
CA PRO A 478 -13.48 -19.20 28.10
C PRO A 478 -12.39 -18.29 28.65
N GLU A 479 -11.35 -18.88 29.25
CA GLU A 479 -10.16 -18.12 29.65
C GLU A 479 -9.56 -17.40 28.41
N PRO A 480 -9.10 -16.15 28.55
CA PRO A 480 -8.62 -15.39 27.41
C PRO A 480 -7.40 -16.07 26.79
N GLU A 481 -7.47 -16.36 25.49
CA GLU A 481 -6.29 -16.78 24.73
C GLU A 481 -5.20 -15.70 24.84
N PRO A 482 -3.93 -16.06 25.08
CA PRO A 482 -2.85 -15.10 25.14
C PRO A 482 -2.69 -14.39 23.80
N GLU A 483 -2.48 -13.07 23.83
CA GLU A 483 -2.24 -12.28 22.61
C GLU A 483 -1.05 -12.86 21.83
N PRO A 484 -1.14 -13.03 20.50
CA PRO A 484 -0.02 -13.51 19.71
C PRO A 484 1.12 -12.48 19.77
N GLU A 485 2.33 -12.96 20.13
CA GLU A 485 3.53 -12.14 20.08
C GLU A 485 3.76 -11.59 18.65
N PRO A 486 4.21 -10.33 18.49
CA PRO A 486 4.42 -9.77 17.18
C PRO A 486 5.55 -10.50 16.44
N GLU A 487 5.29 -10.87 15.18
CA GLU A 487 6.33 -11.42 14.30
C GLU A 487 7.48 -10.40 14.15
N PRO A 488 8.75 -10.83 14.24
CA PRO A 488 9.88 -9.92 14.09
C PRO A 488 9.99 -9.41 12.64
N GLU A 489 10.29 -8.12 12.48
CA GLU A 489 10.57 -7.54 11.17
C GLU A 489 11.76 -8.26 10.49
N PRO A 490 11.72 -8.53 9.17
CA PRO A 490 12.82 -9.18 8.47
C PRO A 490 14.06 -8.27 8.43
N GLU A 491 15.20 -8.79 8.89
CA GLU A 491 16.49 -8.10 8.74
C GLU A 491 16.84 -7.94 7.24
N PRO A 492 17.46 -6.82 6.83
CA PRO A 492 17.85 -6.61 5.44
C PRO A 492 18.96 -7.58 5.01
N GLU A 493 18.86 -8.09 3.77
CA GLU A 493 19.83 -9.03 3.21
C GLU A 493 21.23 -8.39 3.07
N PRO A 494 22.32 -9.13 3.37
CA PRO A 494 23.67 -8.64 3.20
C PRO A 494 24.11 -8.66 1.72
N GLU A 495 24.84 -7.63 1.30
CA GLU A 495 25.45 -7.57 -0.04
C GLU A 495 26.48 -8.71 -0.25
N PRO A 496 26.59 -9.29 -1.46
CA PRO A 496 27.51 -10.40 -1.72
C PRO A 496 28.98 -9.93 -1.82
N GLU A 497 29.86 -10.58 -1.07
CA GLU A 497 31.31 -10.42 -1.22
C GLU A 497 31.81 -11.07 -2.53
N PRO A 498 32.83 -10.48 -3.21
CA PRO A 498 33.34 -11.00 -4.48
C PRO A 498 34.22 -12.26 -4.30
N GLU A 499 34.28 -13.11 -5.33
CA GLU A 499 35.11 -14.32 -5.34
C GLU A 499 36.63 -14.00 -5.27
N PRO A 500 37.43 -14.85 -4.59
CA PRO A 500 38.88 -14.64 -4.47
C PRO A 500 39.67 -15.10 -5.71
N GLU A 501 40.58 -14.25 -6.20
CA GLU A 501 41.62 -14.64 -7.15
C GLU A 501 42.68 -15.56 -6.48
N PRO A 502 43.36 -16.44 -7.24
CA PRO A 502 44.25 -17.47 -6.68
C PRO A 502 45.63 -16.93 -6.22
N GLU A 503 46.12 -17.48 -5.11
CA GLU A 503 47.45 -17.18 -4.54
C GLU A 503 48.62 -17.66 -5.44
N PRO A 504 49.69 -16.86 -5.60
CA PRO A 504 51.00 -17.32 -6.07
C PRO A 504 51.90 -17.84 -4.93
N GLU A 505 52.80 -18.77 -5.22
CA GLU A 505 53.69 -19.41 -4.24
C GLU A 505 54.79 -18.46 -3.66
N PRO A 506 55.30 -18.70 -2.42
CA PRO A 506 56.18 -17.77 -1.70
C PRO A 506 57.68 -18.10 -1.78
N GLU A 507 58.53 -17.06 -1.88
CA GLU A 507 59.97 -17.06 -1.53
C GLU A 507 60.53 -15.62 -1.53
N PRO A 508 61.66 -15.29 -0.86
CA PRO A 508 61.90 -15.38 0.58
C PRO A 508 62.35 -14.03 1.22
N GLU A 509 62.40 -13.95 2.57
CA GLU A 509 62.97 -12.80 3.30
C GLU A 509 64.47 -12.59 3.01
N PRO A 510 65.01 -11.35 3.11
CA PRO A 510 65.66 -10.97 4.38
C PRO A 510 65.67 -9.48 4.80
N GLU A 511 65.80 -9.28 6.12
CA GLU A 511 66.55 -8.22 6.85
C GLU A 511 66.02 -6.75 7.00
N LEU A 512 65.58 -6.47 8.25
CA LEU A 512 66.13 -5.48 9.21
C LEU A 512 65.41 -4.16 9.58
N ALA A 513 65.55 -3.84 10.88
CA ALA A 513 65.54 -2.51 11.52
C ALA A 513 64.21 -1.77 11.83
N GLN A 514 63.41 -2.39 12.71
CA GLN A 514 62.79 -1.81 13.94
C GLN A 514 62.61 -0.27 14.05
N GLU A 515 61.38 0.17 14.39
CA GLU A 515 61.21 1.32 15.31
C GLU A 515 60.03 1.12 16.31
N SER A 516 60.35 1.33 17.60
CA SER A 516 59.54 1.31 18.82
C SER A 516 58.05 0.87 18.81
N ALA A 517 57.76 -0.28 19.44
CA ALA A 517 56.46 -0.60 20.04
C ALA A 517 56.56 -0.61 21.60
N PRO A 518 55.56 -0.09 22.34
CA PRO A 518 55.56 -0.17 23.80
C PRO A 518 54.86 -1.43 24.33
N LYS A 519 55.65 -2.29 24.99
CA LYS A 519 55.23 -3.25 26.03
C LYS A 519 54.31 -4.42 25.62
N SER A 520 54.98 -5.52 25.28
CA SER A 520 54.62 -6.90 25.68
C SER A 520 53.52 -7.06 26.75
N LEU A 521 52.46 -7.78 26.40
CA LEU A 521 51.73 -8.60 27.37
C LEU A 521 52.38 -9.99 27.40
N SER A 522 52.87 -10.40 28.57
CA SER A 522 53.43 -11.73 28.81
C SER A 522 52.34 -12.80 28.74
N GLN A 523 52.71 -14.02 28.34
CA GLN A 523 51.90 -15.20 28.66
C GLN A 523 51.77 -15.34 30.18
N SER A 524 50.57 -15.10 30.70
CA SER A 524 50.21 -15.35 32.10
C SER A 524 49.05 -16.32 32.15
N ASP A 525 49.32 -17.55 32.55
CA ASP A 525 48.30 -18.46 33.08
C ASP A 525 47.76 -17.87 34.39
N GLY A 526 46.70 -17.07 34.29
CA GLY A 526 46.11 -16.39 35.43
C GLY A 526 45.04 -15.39 35.03
N LEU A 527 43.78 -15.77 35.30
CA LEU A 527 42.59 -14.94 35.51
C LEU A 527 42.24 -13.92 34.41
N LEU A 528 41.06 -14.08 33.80
CA LEU A 528 40.45 -13.05 32.95
C LEU A 528 39.90 -11.88 33.79
N ASP A 529 40.69 -10.82 33.97
CA ASP A 529 40.18 -9.53 34.45
C ASP A 529 39.38 -8.79 33.37
N GLN A 530 38.48 -7.87 33.75
CA GLN A 530 37.69 -7.06 32.79
C GLN A 530 38.58 -6.34 31.75
N THR A 531 39.75 -5.84 32.12
CA THR A 531 40.67 -5.19 31.17
C THR A 531 41.17 -6.15 30.08
N GLN A 532 41.30 -7.45 30.41
CA GLN A 532 41.65 -8.49 29.44
C GLN A 532 40.44 -8.89 28.59
N TRP A 533 39.24 -8.91 29.18
CA TRP A 533 37.97 -9.14 28.46
C TRP A 533 37.75 -8.07 27.39
N LEU A 534 37.82 -6.77 27.76
CA LEU A 534 37.72 -5.64 26.84
C LEU A 534 38.75 -5.74 25.70
N ALA A 535 40.03 -5.98 26.02
CA ALA A 535 41.10 -6.06 25.03
C ALA A 535 40.96 -7.25 24.06
N ARG A 536 40.35 -8.36 24.50
CA ARG A 536 40.16 -9.58 23.67
C ARG A 536 38.82 -9.63 22.96
N PHE A 537 37.83 -8.84 23.38
CA PHE A 537 36.44 -8.90 22.92
C PHE A 537 36.30 -8.92 21.39
N ASN A 538 36.91 -7.95 20.69
CA ASN A 538 36.85 -7.86 19.23
C ASN A 538 37.53 -9.06 18.53
N ALA A 539 38.55 -9.65 19.16
CA ALA A 539 39.24 -10.84 18.65
C ALA A 539 38.52 -12.16 18.95
N LEU A 540 37.35 -12.16 19.60
CA LEU A 540 36.52 -13.36 19.79
C LEU A 540 35.70 -13.74 18.54
N GLY A 541 35.59 -12.85 17.55
CA GLY A 541 34.88 -13.13 16.29
C GLY A 541 33.38 -13.42 16.45
N LEU A 542 32.75 -12.92 17.52
CA LEU A 542 31.33 -13.15 17.80
C LEU A 542 30.44 -12.39 16.81
N GLY A 543 29.35 -13.04 16.36
CA GLY A 543 28.36 -12.48 15.46
C GLY A 543 26.97 -12.25 16.09
N GLY A 544 26.23 -11.28 15.55
CA GLY A 544 24.83 -10.99 15.86
C GLY A 544 24.51 -10.86 17.36
N LEU A 545 23.36 -11.40 17.77
CA LEU A 545 22.89 -11.44 19.17
C LEU A 545 23.93 -11.96 20.17
N THR A 546 24.83 -12.88 19.74
CA THR A 546 25.88 -13.41 20.62
C THR A 546 26.96 -12.37 20.91
N ARG A 547 27.29 -11.50 19.94
CA ARG A 547 28.16 -10.34 20.14
C ARG A 547 27.48 -9.29 21.00
N SER A 548 26.19 -9.01 20.74
CA SER A 548 25.42 -8.03 21.52
C SER A 548 25.42 -8.38 23.01
N LEU A 549 24.97 -9.58 23.37
CA LEU A 549 24.91 -10.05 24.76
C LEU A 549 26.30 -9.95 25.44
N ALA A 550 27.36 -10.43 24.78
CA ALA A 550 28.72 -10.35 25.31
C ALA A 550 29.27 -8.91 25.40
N ALA A 551 28.80 -7.98 24.55
CA ALA A 551 29.18 -6.56 24.60
C ALA A 551 28.57 -5.83 25.81
N HIS A 552 27.47 -6.34 26.35
CA HIS A 552 26.79 -5.82 27.54
C HIS A 552 27.26 -6.50 28.85
N CYS A 553 28.31 -7.33 28.81
CA CYS A 553 28.86 -8.01 29.99
C CYS A 553 30.02 -7.27 30.68
N GLN A 554 30.07 -7.40 32.00
CA GLN A 554 31.26 -7.18 32.83
C GLN A 554 31.74 -8.52 33.41
N VAL A 555 33.05 -8.73 33.56
CA VAL A 555 33.56 -9.86 34.35
C VAL A 555 33.37 -9.58 35.83
N GLU A 556 32.71 -10.51 36.52
CA GLU A 556 32.54 -10.47 37.98
C GLU A 556 33.63 -11.30 38.69
N SER A 557 34.00 -12.46 38.12
CA SER A 557 35.13 -13.28 38.59
C SER A 557 35.52 -14.36 37.57
N ASP A 558 36.81 -14.55 37.33
CA ASP A 558 37.37 -15.84 36.87
C ASP A 558 37.89 -16.61 38.10
N ASP A 559 37.72 -17.93 38.14
CA ASP A 559 38.33 -18.81 39.16
C ASP A 559 39.43 -19.74 38.60
N GLY A 560 39.68 -19.69 37.28
CA GLY A 560 40.59 -20.59 36.55
C GLY A 560 39.87 -21.74 35.81
N HIS A 561 38.60 -22.00 36.14
CA HIS A 561 37.74 -23.01 35.54
C HIS A 561 36.36 -22.47 35.13
N THR A 562 35.86 -21.45 35.83
CA THR A 562 34.56 -20.80 35.64
C THR A 562 34.76 -19.29 35.47
N LEU A 563 34.16 -18.73 34.42
CA LEU A 563 34.08 -17.28 34.19
C LEU A 563 32.66 -16.81 34.47
N VAL A 564 32.50 -16.03 35.53
CA VAL A 564 31.22 -15.38 35.89
C VAL A 564 31.15 -14.02 35.21
N LEU A 565 30.20 -13.87 34.29
CA LEU A 565 29.90 -12.62 33.61
C LEU A 565 28.61 -12.02 34.16
N ARG A 566 28.68 -10.78 34.63
CA ARG A 566 27.50 -10.00 35.00
C ARG A 566 26.90 -9.38 33.74
N LEU A 567 25.58 -9.55 33.58
CA LEU A 567 24.79 -9.01 32.48
C LEU A 567 23.74 -8.05 33.04
N ASP A 568 23.52 -6.94 32.34
CA ASP A 568 22.47 -5.97 32.65
C ASP A 568 21.06 -6.59 32.63
N PRO A 569 20.15 -6.24 33.56
CA PRO A 569 18.78 -6.74 33.58
C PRO A 569 17.98 -6.55 32.28
N SER A 570 18.24 -5.50 31.50
CA SER A 570 17.58 -5.29 30.20
C SER A 570 17.87 -6.38 29.16
N GLN A 571 19.01 -7.08 29.30
CA GLN A 571 19.46 -8.13 28.38
C GLN A 571 19.15 -9.54 28.90
N ALA A 572 18.52 -9.67 30.08
CA ALA A 572 18.24 -10.96 30.72
C ALA A 572 17.37 -11.90 29.85
N ALA A 573 16.44 -11.35 29.07
CA ALA A 573 15.59 -12.12 28.16
C ALA A 573 16.37 -12.84 27.04
N MET A 574 17.59 -12.41 26.72
CA MET A 574 18.42 -13.01 25.66
C MET A 574 19.31 -14.16 26.17
N GLN A 575 19.21 -14.58 27.43
CA GLN A 575 20.08 -15.58 28.06
C GLN A 575 19.79 -17.04 27.65
N ALA A 576 19.91 -17.36 26.36
CA ALA A 576 19.92 -18.74 25.90
C ALA A 576 21.28 -19.44 26.13
N GLU A 577 21.27 -20.71 26.53
CA GLU A 577 22.47 -21.57 26.68
C GLU A 577 23.29 -21.68 25.37
N VAL A 578 22.62 -21.46 24.23
CA VAL A 578 23.24 -21.38 22.89
C VAL A 578 24.25 -20.22 22.79
N HIS A 579 24.03 -19.11 23.51
CA HIS A 579 25.00 -18.01 23.53
C HIS A 579 26.17 -18.29 24.48
N GLN A 580 25.91 -18.90 25.65
CA GLN A 580 26.97 -19.35 26.57
C GLN A 580 27.96 -20.28 25.86
N THR A 581 27.45 -21.36 25.24
CA THR A 581 28.28 -22.36 24.53
C THR A 581 29.01 -21.80 23.31
N ARG A 582 28.46 -20.80 22.61
CA ARG A 582 29.16 -20.07 21.54
C ARG A 582 30.33 -19.22 22.07
N ILE A 583 30.15 -18.54 23.20
CA ILE A 583 31.20 -17.71 23.82
C ILE A 583 32.30 -18.60 24.43
N GLU A 584 31.94 -19.71 25.10
CA GLU A 584 32.90 -20.73 25.56
C GLU A 584 33.75 -21.27 24.40
N LYS A 585 33.12 -21.55 23.24
CA LYS A 585 33.81 -22.01 22.04
C LYS A 585 34.79 -20.95 21.49
N ALA A 586 34.42 -19.67 21.50
CA ALA A 586 35.30 -18.57 21.08
C ALA A 586 36.49 -18.37 22.04
N LEU A 587 36.25 -18.38 23.35
CA LEU A 587 37.30 -18.33 24.38
C LEU A 587 38.29 -19.50 24.24
N LYS A 588 37.77 -20.71 23.97
CA LYS A 588 38.59 -21.91 23.74
C LYS A 588 39.48 -21.81 22.49
N VAL A 589 39.04 -21.10 21.44
CA VAL A 589 39.89 -20.82 20.26
C VAL A 589 41.06 -19.89 20.63
N GLN A 590 40.87 -18.93 21.54
CA GLN A 590 41.97 -18.14 22.12
C GLN A 590 42.76 -18.88 23.22
N GLY A 591 42.62 -20.20 23.34
CA GLY A 591 43.32 -21.03 24.33
C GLY A 591 42.77 -20.97 25.76
N ILE A 592 41.71 -20.19 26.01
CA ILE A 592 41.10 -20.02 27.33
C ILE A 592 39.99 -21.04 27.51
N ILE A 593 40.28 -22.14 28.21
CA ILE A 593 39.26 -23.13 28.60
C ILE A 593 38.64 -22.69 29.93
N ARG A 594 37.39 -22.24 29.85
CA ARG A 594 36.51 -21.92 30.99
C ARG A 594 35.09 -22.40 30.69
N ARG A 595 34.35 -22.73 31.74
CA ARG A 595 32.89 -22.75 31.72
C ARG A 595 32.36 -21.33 31.95
N LEU A 596 31.24 -20.96 31.34
CA LEU A 596 30.67 -19.61 31.47
C LEU A 596 29.38 -19.63 32.31
N GLU A 597 29.26 -18.70 33.26
CA GLU A 597 28.05 -18.47 34.07
C GLU A 597 27.61 -17.01 33.91
N PHE A 598 26.35 -16.77 33.51
CA PHE A 598 25.79 -15.43 33.50
C PHE A 598 25.06 -15.13 34.82
N ARG A 599 25.26 -13.92 35.37
CA ARG A 599 24.49 -13.39 36.49
C ARG A 599 23.79 -12.10 36.10
N VAL A 600 22.48 -12.06 36.27
CA VAL A 600 21.69 -10.84 36.09
C VAL A 600 21.83 -9.99 37.35
N ALA A 601 22.51 -8.85 37.24
CA ALA A 601 22.64 -7.86 38.31
C ALA A 601 23.04 -6.50 37.74
N GLU A 602 22.79 -5.43 38.48
CA GLU A 602 23.19 -4.07 38.08
C GLU A 602 24.70 -3.98 37.81
N LEU A 603 25.04 -3.38 36.67
CA LEU A 603 26.43 -3.20 36.23
C LEU A 603 27.15 -2.19 37.14
N ALA A 604 28.42 -2.47 37.43
CA ALA A 604 29.25 -1.59 38.24
C ALA A 604 29.60 -0.30 37.48
N ALA A 605 29.23 0.87 38.02
CA ALA A 605 29.32 2.15 37.33
C ALA A 605 30.77 2.70 37.19
N ASP A 606 31.73 2.10 37.88
CA ASP A 606 33.17 2.36 37.79
C ASP A 606 33.89 1.52 36.72
N VAL A 607 33.16 0.66 36.00
CA VAL A 607 33.71 -0.33 35.07
C VAL A 607 33.01 -0.27 33.70
N GLU A 608 33.72 0.13 32.64
CA GLU A 608 33.15 0.16 31.28
C GLU A 608 32.88 -1.26 30.73
N THR A 609 31.71 -1.45 30.08
CA THR A 609 31.43 -2.61 29.22
C THR A 609 32.05 -2.43 27.81
N PRO A 610 32.26 -3.52 27.04
CA PRO A 610 32.72 -3.40 25.65
C PRO A 610 31.85 -2.47 24.81
N ARG A 611 30.51 -2.52 24.99
CA ARG A 611 29.55 -1.64 24.31
C ARG A 611 29.77 -0.16 24.68
N GLN A 612 29.92 0.16 25.96
CA GLN A 612 30.13 1.54 26.43
C GLN A 612 31.46 2.12 25.93
N GLN A 613 32.51 1.29 25.87
CA GLN A 613 33.81 1.65 25.31
C GLN A 613 33.72 1.95 23.81
N GLU A 614 33.02 1.11 23.03
CA GLU A 614 32.77 1.33 21.60
C GLU A 614 31.95 2.61 21.36
N GLU A 615 30.86 2.83 22.13
CA GLU A 615 30.06 4.06 22.06
C GLU A 615 30.86 5.31 22.43
N ARG A 616 31.84 5.19 23.33
CA ARG A 616 32.74 6.28 23.68
C ARG A 616 33.68 6.62 22.51
N TRP A 617 34.35 5.62 21.94
CA TRP A 617 35.24 5.83 20.79
C TRP A 617 34.48 6.33 19.55
N GLN A 618 33.25 5.88 19.31
CA GLN A 618 32.41 6.41 18.24
C GLN A 618 32.04 7.88 18.47
N ARG A 619 31.72 8.29 19.70
CA ARG A 619 31.49 9.70 20.04
C ARG A 619 32.74 10.56 19.90
N GLU A 620 33.90 10.06 20.36
CA GLU A 620 35.19 10.75 20.22
C GLU A 620 35.56 10.94 18.73
N ARG A 621 35.42 9.90 17.88
CA ARG A 621 35.64 9.97 16.41
C ARG A 621 34.63 10.85 15.67
N HIS A 622 33.35 10.83 16.07
CA HIS A 622 32.32 11.67 15.46
C HIS A 622 32.55 13.15 15.78
N ALA A 623 32.92 13.47 17.02
CA ALA A 623 33.32 14.82 17.41
C ALA A 623 34.57 15.29 16.62
N GLU A 624 35.60 14.45 16.48
CA GLU A 624 36.79 14.77 15.67
C GLU A 624 36.44 14.99 14.18
N ALA A 625 35.55 14.17 13.60
CA ALA A 625 35.10 14.36 12.22
C ALA A 625 34.32 15.67 12.01
N ILE A 626 33.47 16.06 12.96
CA ILE A 626 32.80 17.37 12.97
C ILE A 626 33.84 18.50 13.05
N ASP A 627 34.80 18.41 13.97
CA ASP A 627 35.83 19.43 14.17
C ASP A 627 36.74 19.59 12.94
N LEU A 628 37.03 18.49 12.22
CA LEU A 628 37.74 18.51 10.93
C LEU A 628 36.91 19.20 9.84
N LEU A 629 35.62 18.90 9.72
CA LEU A 629 34.73 19.54 8.74
C LEU A 629 34.53 21.04 8.99
N HIS A 630 34.49 21.49 10.26
CA HIS A 630 34.49 22.92 10.59
C HIS A 630 35.81 23.61 10.26
N ARG A 631 36.93 22.88 10.19
CA ARG A 631 38.25 23.39 9.83
C ARG A 631 38.54 23.32 8.32
N ASP A 632 37.70 22.65 7.52
CA ASP A 632 37.89 22.54 6.07
C ASP A 632 37.66 23.90 5.37
N PRO A 633 38.64 24.41 4.60
CA PRO A 633 38.55 25.72 3.94
C PRO A 633 37.51 25.78 2.81
N ASN A 634 36.98 24.66 2.33
CA ASN A 634 35.89 24.61 1.37
C ASN A 634 34.53 24.64 2.06
N VAL A 635 34.37 23.93 3.19
CA VAL A 635 33.17 24.04 4.04
C VAL A 635 33.01 25.49 4.52
N GLN A 636 34.09 26.12 5.01
CA GLN A 636 34.08 27.53 5.41
C GLN A 636 33.71 28.49 4.27
N LYS A 637 34.17 28.25 3.02
CA LYS A 637 33.74 29.03 1.84
C LYS A 637 32.25 28.86 1.55
N LEU A 638 31.70 27.65 1.67
CA LEU A 638 30.27 27.38 1.43
C LEU A 638 29.40 28.07 2.49
N GLN A 639 29.81 28.02 3.76
CA GLN A 639 29.16 28.76 4.86
C GLN A 639 29.19 30.28 4.61
N GLN A 640 30.35 30.84 4.21
CA GLN A 640 30.50 32.28 3.95
C GLN A 640 29.80 32.78 2.67
N ALA A 641 29.78 31.99 1.60
CA ALA A 641 29.24 32.40 0.30
C ALA A 641 27.74 32.16 0.15
N PHE A 642 27.19 31.14 0.82
CA PHE A 642 25.79 30.72 0.66
C PHE A 642 24.99 30.71 1.97
N GLY A 643 25.60 31.02 3.11
CA GLY A 643 24.93 30.96 4.43
C GLY A 643 24.58 29.55 4.88
N ALA A 644 25.25 28.52 4.31
CA ALA A 644 24.99 27.13 4.61
C ALA A 644 25.32 26.76 6.08
N THR A 645 24.64 25.77 6.62
CA THR A 645 24.89 25.19 7.95
C THR A 645 25.27 23.72 7.82
N LEU A 646 26.30 23.28 8.54
CA LEU A 646 26.65 21.86 8.62
C LEU A 646 25.60 21.11 9.46
N ILE A 647 25.13 19.96 8.99
CA ILE A 647 24.22 19.10 9.75
C ILE A 647 25.07 18.07 10.49
N GLU A 648 25.47 18.39 11.71
CA GLU A 648 26.39 17.58 12.54
C GLU A 648 25.94 16.11 12.66
N SER A 649 24.64 15.87 12.86
CA SER A 649 24.04 14.52 12.95
C SER A 649 24.12 13.68 11.67
N SER A 650 24.52 14.27 10.53
CA SER A 650 24.75 13.53 9.27
C SER A 650 26.21 13.08 9.08
N VAL A 651 27.13 13.52 9.94
CA VAL A 651 28.58 13.26 9.81
C VAL A 651 28.91 11.83 10.24
N LYS A 652 29.01 10.92 9.26
CA LYS A 652 29.55 9.57 9.47
C LYS A 652 31.09 9.62 9.41
N PRO A 653 31.83 9.31 10.49
CA PRO A 653 33.29 9.18 10.42
C PRO A 653 33.66 7.97 9.55
N THR A 654 34.65 8.12 8.67
CA THR A 654 35.12 7.01 7.83
C THR A 654 35.78 5.93 8.69
N THR A 655 35.38 4.68 8.46
CA THR A 655 36.05 3.49 8.98
C THR A 655 37.25 3.16 8.10
N ASP A 656 38.46 3.30 8.63
CA ASP A 656 39.69 2.98 7.89
C ASP A 656 39.81 1.48 7.61
N THR A 657 39.46 1.07 6.40
CA THR A 657 39.89 -0.20 5.79
C THR A 657 41.24 -0.03 5.10
N ARG A 658 42.27 0.41 5.86
CA ARG A 658 43.64 0.60 5.35
C ARG A 658 44.75 0.64 6.42
N SER A 659 45.12 -0.53 6.95
CA SER A 659 46.47 -0.90 7.42
C SER A 659 46.54 -2.40 7.63
#